data_AF-A0AAV1CV79-F1
#
_entry.id   AF-A0AAV1CV79-F1
#
_cell.length_a   1.000
_cell.length_b   1.000
_cell.length_c   1.000
_cell.angle_alpha   90.00
_cell.angle_beta   90.00
_cell.angle_gamma   90.00
#
_symmetry.space_group_name_H-M   'P 1'
#
loop_
_entity.id
_entity.type
_entity.pdbx_description
1 polymer ?
#
loop_
_entity_poly.entity_id
_entity_poly.type
_entity_poly.pdbx_seq_one_letter_code
_entity_poly.pdbx_strand_id
1 'polypeptide(L)'
;MWKLKIAEGGSPWLRTTNGHVGRQFWEFDPNAVGSPEELDAIEKARENFRLNRFEKKHSADLLMRIQFSKDNPNIEVLPQVKVKEIQDLTEDNVAKTLRRAITFYSTLQSRDGHWAGDYGGPMFLMPGLVITLSITGALNAVLSKEHRLEMCRYLYNHQNADGGWGLHIEGPSTMFGSVLNYVTLRLLGEGPNDGDGAMEKGRKWILDHGGATAITSWGKMWLSVLGAYEWSGNNPLPPEIWLLPYALPFHPGRMWCHCRMVYLPMSYLYGKRFVGPITPTVLALRKELYSVPYHEIDWNSARNQCAKEDLYYPHPLVQDVLWASLHKVVEPIMQNWPGKKLREKALRVTMEHIHYEDENTRYICIGPVNKVLNMLCCWVEDQNSEAFKLHLPRIHDYLWIAEDGMKMQGYNGSQLWDTAFAVQAILSANLNEEYLPTIKKAHTFIKSSQVLDDCPGDLSFWYRHISKGAWPFSTADHGWPISDCTAEGLKAALLLSKLPTELVGEPLDAKRFYDAVNVIISLQNPGGGLATYELTRSYAWLEMINPAETFGDIVIDYPYVECTSAAIQALTTFKQLYPGHRREEVEQCIEKAALFIEKIQETDGSWYGSWGVCFTYGLWFGVKGLVAAGRNYDTCPAIRKACDFLLSKQLPSGGWGESYLSCQNKVYSNLPGNRSHVVNTSWAILALITAGQVLYIA
;
A
#
# COMPACT_ATOMS: atom_id res chain seq x y z
N MET A 1 27.12 1.85 10.15
CA MET A 1 25.84 1.38 10.75
C MET A 1 24.67 2.01 10.01
N TRP A 2 23.55 1.30 9.86
CA TRP A 2 22.30 1.86 9.32
C TRP A 2 21.65 2.83 10.29
N LYS A 3 21.22 4.00 9.82
CA LYS A 3 20.50 5.01 10.60
C LYS A 3 19.18 5.37 9.94
N LEU A 4 18.12 5.44 10.74
CA LEU A 4 16.84 5.96 10.29
C LEU A 4 16.85 7.50 10.33
N LYS A 5 16.57 8.13 9.20
CA LYS A 5 16.51 9.58 9.04
C LYS A 5 15.06 10.04 8.99
N ILE A 6 14.72 11.08 9.76
CA ILE A 6 13.36 11.60 9.92
C ILE A 6 13.32 13.09 9.59
N ALA A 7 12.42 13.50 8.71
CA ALA A 7 12.24 14.90 8.30
C ALA A 7 13.54 15.57 7.81
N GLU A 8 14.40 14.79 7.14
CA GLU A 8 15.64 15.28 6.53
C GLU A 8 15.51 15.31 5.00
N GLY A 9 16.12 16.32 4.40
CA GLY A 9 16.18 16.54 2.96
C GLY A 9 16.80 17.92 2.70
N GLY A 10 17.84 17.97 1.87
CA GLY A 10 18.65 19.19 1.67
C GLY A 10 19.40 19.17 0.35
N SER A 11 18.72 18.71 -0.70
CA SER A 11 19.27 18.61 -2.06
C SER A 11 18.43 19.44 -3.02
N PRO A 12 19.03 20.12 -4.00
CA PRO A 12 18.26 20.78 -5.08
C PRO A 12 17.39 19.78 -5.87
N TRP A 13 17.71 18.49 -5.79
CA TRP A 13 17.00 17.39 -6.45
C TRP A 13 15.85 16.81 -5.61
N LEU A 14 15.54 17.38 -4.44
CA LEU A 14 14.49 16.89 -3.55
C LEU A 14 13.54 18.02 -3.18
N ARG A 15 12.41 18.10 -3.89
CA ARG A 15 11.38 19.13 -3.70
C ARG A 15 10.42 18.74 -2.57
N THR A 16 9.93 19.70 -1.79
CA THR A 16 8.94 19.44 -0.72
C THR A 16 7.98 20.61 -0.53
N THR A 17 6.81 20.31 0.03
CA THR A 17 5.75 21.27 0.35
C THR A 17 5.59 21.56 1.84
N ASN A 18 6.20 20.76 2.70
CA ASN A 18 6.07 20.88 4.15
C ASN A 18 7.41 20.80 4.89
N GLY A 19 8.53 21.07 4.20
CA GLY A 19 9.86 20.97 4.79
C GLY A 19 10.26 19.54 5.16
N HIS A 20 9.83 18.55 4.37
CA HIS A 20 10.11 17.12 4.55
C HIS A 20 9.47 16.47 5.79
N VAL A 21 8.54 17.12 6.50
CA VAL A 21 7.82 16.52 7.62
C VAL A 21 7.12 15.22 7.17
N GLY A 22 7.36 14.12 7.90
CA GLY A 22 6.91 12.76 7.58
C GLY A 22 7.83 11.94 6.69
N ARG A 23 8.85 12.55 6.06
CA ARG A 23 9.82 11.79 5.27
C ARG A 23 10.66 10.91 6.18
N GLN A 24 10.71 9.62 5.86
CA GLN A 24 11.49 8.61 6.57
C GLN A 24 12.32 7.80 5.56
N PHE A 25 13.59 7.56 5.86
CA PHE A 25 14.45 6.71 5.01
C PHE A 25 15.66 6.19 5.78
N TRP A 26 16.21 5.07 5.34
CA TRP A 26 17.41 4.48 5.93
C TRP A 26 18.67 4.88 5.16
N GLU A 27 19.71 5.28 5.88
CA GLU A 27 21.02 5.62 5.33
C GLU A 27 22.11 4.80 6.01
N PHE A 28 23.05 4.26 5.23
CA PHE A 28 24.23 3.60 5.80
C PHE A 28 25.33 4.63 6.06
N ASP A 29 25.68 4.82 7.33
CA ASP A 29 26.76 5.69 7.75
C ASP A 29 28.03 4.84 8.02
N PRO A 30 29.08 4.90 7.17
CA PRO A 30 30.29 4.10 7.35
C PRO A 30 31.13 4.55 8.56
N ASN A 31 30.95 5.79 9.03
CA ASN A 31 31.69 6.37 10.15
C ASN A 31 30.95 6.17 11.48
N ALA A 32 29.65 5.85 11.44
CA ALA A 32 28.91 5.45 12.62
C ALA A 32 29.36 4.09 13.13
N VAL A 33 30.17 4.12 14.20
CA VAL A 33 30.44 2.97 15.06
C VAL A 33 29.38 2.99 16.15
N GLY A 34 28.33 2.17 16.02
CA GLY A 34 27.43 1.95 17.15
C GLY A 34 28.15 1.18 18.27
N SER A 35 27.57 1.17 19.45
CA SER A 35 28.19 0.48 20.58
C SER A 35 28.27 -1.03 20.30
N PRO A 36 29.25 -1.76 20.88
CA PRO A 36 29.34 -3.21 20.74
C PRO A 36 28.02 -3.92 21.08
N GLU A 37 27.30 -3.43 22.09
CA GLU A 37 26.00 -3.97 22.52
C GLU A 37 24.91 -3.77 21.47
N GLU A 38 24.89 -2.62 20.79
CA GLU A 38 23.92 -2.38 19.71
C GLU A 38 24.16 -3.28 18.51
N LEU A 39 25.42 -3.41 18.10
CA LEU A 39 25.80 -4.26 16.98
C LEU A 39 25.45 -5.72 17.28
N ASP A 40 25.74 -6.19 18.49
CA ASP A 40 25.35 -7.53 18.95
C ASP A 40 23.82 -7.70 18.98
N ALA A 41 23.06 -6.70 19.45
CA ALA A 41 21.60 -6.74 19.45
C ALA A 41 21.01 -6.82 18.03
N ILE A 42 21.58 -6.07 17.08
CA ILE A 42 21.16 -6.08 15.67
C ILE A 42 21.44 -7.46 15.05
N GLU A 43 22.63 -8.02 15.26
CA GLU A 43 22.97 -9.33 14.70
C GLU A 43 22.15 -10.45 15.34
N LYS A 44 21.88 -10.41 16.65
CA LYS A 44 20.95 -11.32 17.31
C LYS A 44 19.53 -11.23 16.75
N ALA A 45 19.04 -10.02 16.48
CA ALA A 45 17.72 -9.82 15.88
C ALA A 45 17.64 -10.46 14.48
N ARG A 46 18.66 -10.24 13.65
CA ARG A 46 18.77 -10.83 12.30
C ARG A 46 18.86 -12.34 12.32
N GLU A 47 19.71 -12.88 13.19
CA GLU A 47 19.88 -14.31 13.34
C GLU A 47 18.61 -14.98 13.84
N ASN A 48 17.96 -14.38 14.84
CA ASN A 48 16.68 -14.87 15.34
C ASN A 48 15.59 -14.85 14.25
N PHE A 49 15.53 -13.81 13.41
CA PHE A 49 14.61 -13.83 12.27
C PHE A 49 14.94 -14.97 11.31
N ARG A 50 16.20 -15.09 10.89
CA ARG A 50 16.67 -16.10 9.94
C ARG A 50 16.34 -17.52 10.39
N LEU A 51 16.56 -17.84 11.67
CA LEU A 51 16.28 -19.16 12.24
C LEU A 51 14.78 -19.48 12.30
N ASN A 52 13.93 -18.46 12.45
CA ASN A 52 12.48 -18.62 12.62
C ASN A 52 11.66 -18.19 11.39
N ARG A 53 12.30 -17.89 10.25
CA ARG A 53 11.68 -17.27 9.07
C ARG A 53 10.51 -18.04 8.44
N PHE A 54 10.41 -19.34 8.71
CA PHE A 54 9.29 -20.16 8.22
C PHE A 54 8.06 -20.11 9.14
N GLU A 55 8.24 -19.73 10.40
CA GLU A 55 7.18 -19.58 11.40
C GLU A 55 6.77 -18.10 11.57
N LYS A 56 7.75 -17.19 11.50
CA LYS A 56 7.57 -15.74 11.61
C LYS A 56 7.86 -15.08 10.26
N LYS A 57 6.80 -14.74 9.53
CA LYS A 57 6.88 -14.07 8.23
C LYS A 57 7.04 -12.55 8.31
N HIS A 58 6.60 -11.92 9.39
CA HIS A 58 6.62 -10.47 9.54
C HIS A 58 7.80 -10.02 10.40
N SER A 59 8.48 -8.94 10.01
CA SER A 59 9.44 -8.22 10.84
C SER A 59 8.75 -7.54 12.03
N ALA A 60 9.53 -7.10 13.01
CA ALA A 60 9.06 -6.37 14.19
C ALA A 60 9.74 -5.01 14.36
N ASP A 61 10.38 -4.50 13.30
CA ASP A 61 11.13 -3.22 13.29
C ASP A 61 12.17 -3.10 14.41
N LEU A 62 12.86 -4.20 14.72
CA LEU A 62 13.76 -4.23 15.87
C LEU A 62 14.92 -3.23 15.73
N LEU A 63 15.41 -3.01 14.51
CA LEU A 63 16.48 -2.05 14.23
C LEU A 63 16.03 -0.60 14.50
N MET A 64 14.82 -0.24 14.08
CA MET A 64 14.23 1.07 14.39
C MET A 64 14.04 1.22 15.91
N ARG A 65 13.48 0.20 16.58
CA ARG A 65 13.20 0.23 18.02
C ARG A 65 14.47 0.42 18.85
N ILE A 66 15.58 -0.20 18.45
CA ILE A 66 16.89 0.00 19.09
C ILE A 66 17.30 1.48 19.02
N GLN A 67 17.19 2.13 17.85
CA GLN A 67 17.54 3.55 17.69
C GLN A 67 16.60 4.46 18.47
N PHE A 68 15.29 4.25 18.38
CA PHE A 68 14.31 5.06 19.08
C PHE A 68 14.35 4.90 20.60
N SER A 69 14.80 3.76 21.12
CA SER A 69 15.05 3.60 22.56
C SER A 69 16.11 4.58 23.10
N LYS A 70 17.04 5.00 22.23
CA LYS A 70 18.07 6.00 22.56
C LYS A 70 17.57 7.42 22.33
N ASP A 71 16.80 7.65 21.27
CA ASP A 71 16.25 8.98 20.96
C ASP A 71 15.15 9.40 21.95
N ASN A 72 14.48 8.43 22.58
CA ASN A 72 13.42 8.64 23.57
C ASN A 72 13.75 8.00 24.95
N PRO A 73 14.87 8.39 25.62
CA PRO A 73 15.46 7.62 26.72
C PRO A 73 14.70 7.67 28.05
N ASN A 74 13.78 8.62 28.22
CA ASN A 74 13.10 8.90 29.50
C ASN A 74 11.69 8.27 29.62
N ILE A 75 11.40 7.24 28.81
CA ILE A 75 10.08 6.60 28.78
C ILE A 75 10.24 5.16 29.30
N GLU A 76 9.94 4.94 30.58
CA GLU A 76 10.02 3.62 31.21
C GLU A 76 8.73 2.82 30.98
N VAL A 77 8.85 1.69 30.27
CA VAL A 77 7.71 0.81 30.00
C VAL A 77 7.36 0.01 31.25
N LEU A 78 6.13 0.20 31.73
CA LEU A 78 5.59 -0.52 32.90
C LEU A 78 5.69 -2.05 32.74
N PRO A 79 5.86 -2.81 33.85
CA PRO A 79 5.90 -4.26 33.81
C PRO A 79 4.58 -4.85 33.30
N GLN A 80 4.66 -6.00 32.64
CA GLN A 80 3.47 -6.70 32.15
C GLN A 80 2.60 -7.18 33.32
N VAL A 81 1.30 -6.86 33.27
CA VAL A 81 0.29 -7.46 34.13
C VAL A 81 0.00 -8.87 33.61
N LYS A 82 0.12 -9.88 34.48
CA LYS A 82 -0.22 -11.28 34.16
C LYS A 82 -1.61 -11.57 34.74
N VAL A 83 -2.59 -11.70 33.85
CA VAL A 83 -3.94 -12.16 34.18
C VAL A 83 -3.97 -13.67 33.94
N LYS A 84 -4.28 -14.48 34.96
CA LYS A 84 -4.38 -15.94 34.81
C LYS A 84 -5.82 -16.43 34.83
N GLU A 85 -6.64 -15.80 35.65
CA GLU A 85 -8.07 -16.12 35.78
C GLU A 85 -8.93 -14.87 35.54
N ILE A 86 -10.21 -15.07 35.20
CA ILE A 86 -11.17 -13.97 35.00
C ILE A 86 -11.27 -13.07 36.24
N GLN A 87 -11.08 -13.64 37.43
CA GLN A 87 -11.10 -12.90 38.71
C GLN A 87 -9.95 -11.89 38.84
N ASP A 88 -8.86 -12.07 38.07
CA ASP A 88 -7.74 -11.13 38.00
C ASP A 88 -8.05 -9.92 37.08
N LEU A 89 -9.19 -9.92 36.36
CA LEU A 89 -9.60 -8.81 35.49
C LEU A 89 -10.21 -7.69 36.32
N THR A 90 -9.35 -6.82 36.85
CA THR A 90 -9.75 -5.58 37.52
C THR A 90 -9.58 -4.37 36.59
N GLU A 91 -10.36 -3.31 36.83
CA GLU A 91 -10.18 -2.03 36.12
C GLU A 91 -8.75 -1.49 36.23
N ASP A 92 -8.12 -1.66 37.40
CA ASP A 92 -6.72 -1.27 37.63
C ASP A 92 -5.74 -2.07 36.73
N ASN A 93 -5.95 -3.38 36.57
CA ASN A 93 -5.13 -4.21 35.70
C ASN A 93 -5.29 -3.85 34.22
N VAL A 94 -6.52 -3.50 33.80
CA VAL A 94 -6.79 -2.97 32.45
C VAL A 94 -6.11 -1.61 32.26
N ALA A 95 -6.25 -0.70 33.21
CA ALA A 95 -5.64 0.64 33.16
C ALA A 95 -4.09 0.57 33.13
N LYS A 96 -3.47 -0.31 33.93
CA LYS A 96 -2.02 -0.57 33.90
C LYS A 96 -1.59 -1.14 32.55
N THR A 97 -2.37 -2.05 31.97
CA THR A 97 -2.08 -2.61 30.65
C THR A 97 -2.17 -1.55 29.56
N LEU A 98 -3.16 -0.66 29.64
CA LEU A 98 -3.36 0.44 28.71
C LEU A 98 -2.23 1.48 28.81
N ARG A 99 -1.86 1.91 30.01
CA ARG A 99 -0.68 2.78 30.24
C ARG A 99 0.59 2.13 29.70
N ARG A 100 0.83 0.85 29.99
CA ARG A 100 1.98 0.13 29.44
C ARG A 100 2.01 0.18 27.92
N ALA A 101 0.87 -0.05 27.27
CA ALA A 101 0.76 -0.03 25.81
C ALA A 101 1.02 1.37 25.24
N ILE A 102 0.42 2.43 25.80
CA ILE A 102 0.61 3.80 25.32
C ILE A 102 2.02 4.30 25.61
N THR A 103 2.59 3.97 26.77
CA THR A 103 3.98 4.27 27.12
C THR A 103 4.93 3.61 26.12
N PHE A 104 4.78 2.31 25.86
CA PHE A 104 5.57 1.61 24.84
C PHE A 104 5.39 2.23 23.45
N TYR A 105 4.14 2.50 23.03
CA TYR A 105 3.90 3.06 21.71
C TYR A 105 4.46 4.48 21.58
N SER A 106 4.48 5.27 22.66
CA SER A 106 5.11 6.59 22.70
C SER A 106 6.63 6.54 22.53
N THR A 107 7.32 5.45 22.92
CA THR A 107 8.76 5.30 22.64
C THR A 107 9.04 5.18 21.15
N LEU A 108 8.03 4.83 20.35
CA LEU A 108 8.16 4.61 18.90
C LEU A 108 7.85 5.87 18.09
N GLN A 109 7.50 6.99 18.72
CA GLN A 109 7.18 8.22 18.02
C GLN A 109 8.45 8.88 17.48
N SER A 110 8.42 9.21 16.20
CA SER A 110 9.45 9.97 15.50
C SER A 110 9.52 11.42 16.01
N ARG A 111 10.69 12.05 15.85
CA ARG A 111 10.94 13.41 16.37
C ARG A 111 10.04 14.51 15.79
N ASP A 112 9.55 14.35 14.56
CA ASP A 112 8.61 15.25 13.88
C ASP A 112 7.14 14.92 14.18
N GLY A 113 6.88 13.86 14.96
CA GLY A 113 5.59 13.55 15.57
C GLY A 113 4.79 12.42 14.95
N HIS A 114 5.24 11.84 13.85
CA HIS A 114 4.60 10.64 13.27
C HIS A 114 5.12 9.34 13.89
N TRP A 115 4.50 8.21 13.53
CA TRP A 115 5.02 6.87 13.82
C TRP A 115 5.57 6.24 12.55
N ALA A 116 6.87 5.95 12.56
CA ALA A 116 7.54 5.25 11.49
C ALA A 116 7.32 3.74 11.60
N GLY A 117 7.34 3.02 10.48
CA GLY A 117 7.12 1.57 10.49
C GLY A 117 7.33 0.89 9.13
N ASP A 118 7.55 -0.42 9.21
CA ASP A 118 7.52 -1.32 8.08
C ASP A 118 6.15 -1.33 7.40
N TYR A 119 6.16 -1.12 6.08
CA TYR A 119 4.99 -1.19 5.24
C TYR A 119 5.29 -1.99 3.96
N GLY A 120 6.13 -3.01 4.08
CA GLY A 120 6.43 -4.00 3.05
C GLY A 120 5.40 -5.13 3.02
N GLY A 121 5.79 -6.26 2.45
CA GLY A 121 4.94 -7.45 2.33
C GLY A 121 4.81 -7.95 0.88
N PRO A 122 4.45 -7.10 -0.09
CA PRO A 122 4.42 -7.49 -1.50
C PRO A 122 5.83 -7.79 -2.03
N MET A 123 5.98 -8.92 -2.72
CA MET A 123 7.28 -9.45 -3.18
C MET A 123 7.58 -9.13 -4.66
N PHE A 124 6.79 -8.25 -5.28
CA PHE A 124 6.96 -7.81 -6.67
C PHE A 124 7.37 -6.33 -6.82
N LEU A 125 7.58 -5.62 -5.70
CA LEU A 125 7.93 -4.19 -5.69
C LEU A 125 9.42 -3.95 -5.96
N MET A 126 10.29 -4.52 -5.11
CA MET A 126 11.74 -4.41 -5.23
C MET A 126 12.28 -4.89 -6.60
N PRO A 127 11.75 -5.97 -7.21
CA PRO A 127 12.19 -6.37 -8.54
C PRO A 127 12.10 -5.28 -9.60
N GLY A 128 10.99 -4.54 -9.67
CA GLY A 128 10.84 -3.44 -10.61
C GLY A 128 11.94 -2.38 -10.41
N LEU A 129 12.21 -2.00 -9.15
CA LEU A 129 13.25 -1.03 -8.81
C LEU A 129 14.64 -1.48 -9.28
N VAL A 130 15.03 -2.71 -8.95
CA VAL A 130 16.36 -3.24 -9.29
C VAL A 130 16.51 -3.44 -10.80
N ILE A 131 15.45 -3.88 -11.49
CA ILE A 131 15.43 -3.95 -12.97
C ILE A 131 15.65 -2.57 -13.57
N THR A 132 14.88 -1.56 -13.15
CA THR A 132 15.02 -0.20 -13.68
C THR A 132 16.40 0.38 -13.40
N LEU A 133 16.93 0.25 -12.18
CA LEU A 133 18.27 0.75 -11.85
C LEU A 133 19.38 0.03 -12.62
N SER A 134 19.19 -1.25 -12.95
CA SER A 134 20.12 -2.01 -13.79
C SER A 134 20.08 -1.51 -15.24
N ILE A 135 18.89 -1.23 -15.78
CA ILE A 135 18.69 -0.70 -17.13
C ILE A 135 19.31 0.69 -17.28
N THR A 136 19.09 1.58 -16.31
CA THR A 136 19.57 2.98 -16.38
C THR A 136 21.04 3.13 -16.04
N GLY A 137 21.71 2.06 -15.59
CA GLY A 137 23.09 2.10 -15.11
C GLY A 137 23.25 2.79 -13.74
N ALA A 138 22.16 3.18 -13.09
CA ALA A 138 22.18 3.90 -11.81
C ALA A 138 22.30 2.99 -10.58
N LEU A 139 22.28 1.66 -10.75
CA LEU A 139 22.28 0.68 -9.64
C LEU A 139 23.35 0.96 -8.58
N ASN A 140 24.62 1.06 -8.96
CA ASN A 140 25.71 1.28 -8.00
C ASN A 140 25.80 2.72 -7.49
N ALA A 141 25.17 3.67 -8.19
CA ALA A 141 25.13 5.07 -7.78
C ALA A 141 24.07 5.31 -6.70
N VAL A 142 22.96 4.58 -6.75
CA VAL A 142 21.82 4.68 -5.81
C VAL A 142 21.93 3.66 -4.68
N LEU A 143 22.28 2.41 -4.99
CA LEU A 143 22.36 1.31 -4.03
C LEU A 143 23.81 1.01 -3.71
N SER A 144 24.23 1.36 -2.50
CA SER A 144 25.55 1.00 -1.99
C SER A 144 25.71 -0.53 -1.87
N LYS A 145 26.93 -0.99 -1.57
CA LYS A 145 27.17 -2.42 -1.28
C LYS A 145 26.26 -2.92 -0.16
N GLU A 146 26.07 -2.11 0.87
CA GLU A 146 25.27 -2.42 2.05
C GLU A 146 23.79 -2.52 1.72
N HIS A 147 23.26 -1.63 0.87
CA HIS A 147 21.88 -1.73 0.37
C HIS A 147 21.64 -3.08 -0.30
N ARG A 148 22.55 -3.48 -1.20
CA ARG A 148 22.44 -4.74 -1.94
C ARG A 148 22.51 -5.96 -1.01
N LEU A 149 23.38 -5.93 0.00
CA LEU A 149 23.47 -6.99 1.01
C LEU A 149 22.18 -7.14 1.82
N GLU A 150 21.58 -6.03 2.25
CA GLU A 150 20.31 -6.09 3.00
C GLU A 150 19.13 -6.48 2.10
N MET A 151 19.13 -6.11 0.82
CA MET A 151 18.14 -6.57 -0.15
C MET A 151 18.26 -8.08 -0.38
N CYS A 152 19.48 -8.60 -0.59
CA CYS A 152 19.71 -10.06 -0.68
C CYS A 152 19.26 -10.78 0.60
N ARG A 153 19.55 -10.22 1.78
CA ARG A 153 19.10 -10.76 3.07
C ARG A 153 17.58 -10.90 3.12
N TYR A 154 16.84 -9.85 2.71
CA TYR A 154 15.38 -9.87 2.66
C TYR A 154 14.86 -10.97 1.74
N LEU A 155 15.38 -11.05 0.52
CA LEU A 155 14.96 -12.05 -0.45
C LEU A 155 15.25 -13.48 0.02
N TYR A 156 16.42 -13.73 0.62
CA TYR A 156 16.74 -15.04 1.17
C TYR A 156 15.89 -15.40 2.39
N ASN A 157 15.55 -14.43 3.24
CA ASN A 157 14.69 -14.65 4.38
C ASN A 157 13.24 -14.99 4.01
N HIS A 158 12.77 -14.50 2.86
CA HIS A 158 11.40 -14.73 2.39
C HIS A 158 11.29 -15.78 1.27
N GLN A 159 12.36 -16.52 0.99
CA GLN A 159 12.27 -17.71 0.15
C GLN A 159 11.48 -18.80 0.90
N ASN A 160 10.47 -19.36 0.24
CA ASN A 160 9.68 -20.45 0.79
C ASN A 160 10.49 -21.75 0.87
N ALA A 161 10.02 -22.70 1.68
CA ALA A 161 10.71 -23.98 1.90
C ALA A 161 10.87 -24.82 0.62
N ASP A 162 9.98 -24.63 -0.35
CA ASP A 162 10.02 -25.27 -1.68
C ASP A 162 11.02 -24.62 -2.64
N GLY A 163 11.65 -23.51 -2.25
CA GLY A 163 12.63 -22.77 -3.05
C GLY A 163 12.06 -21.58 -3.83
N GLY A 164 10.75 -21.44 -3.93
CA GLY A 164 10.13 -20.31 -4.64
C GLY A 164 9.91 -19.08 -3.76
N TRP A 165 9.28 -18.07 -4.34
CA TRP A 165 8.79 -16.87 -3.66
C TRP A 165 7.34 -16.61 -4.05
N GLY A 166 6.54 -16.12 -3.10
CA GLY A 166 5.14 -15.80 -3.33
C GLY A 166 4.91 -14.39 -3.87
N LEU A 167 3.63 -14.05 -4.06
CA LEU A 167 3.17 -12.70 -4.38
C LEU A 167 3.43 -11.73 -3.21
N HIS A 168 3.34 -12.23 -1.98
CA HIS A 168 3.62 -11.54 -0.73
C HIS A 168 4.28 -12.51 0.27
N ILE A 169 4.85 -11.99 1.37
CA ILE A 169 5.65 -12.75 2.36
C ILE A 169 4.92 -13.95 3.02
N GLU A 170 3.60 -13.89 3.16
CA GLU A 170 2.73 -14.96 3.68
C GLU A 170 2.23 -15.94 2.58
N GLY A 171 2.47 -15.62 1.32
CA GLY A 171 1.90 -16.31 0.17
C GLY A 171 2.69 -17.57 -0.22
N PRO A 172 2.02 -18.57 -0.83
CA PRO A 172 2.72 -19.70 -1.44
C PRO A 172 3.58 -19.22 -2.60
N SER A 173 4.54 -20.05 -3.03
CA SER A 173 5.40 -19.75 -4.17
C SER A 173 4.58 -19.62 -5.45
N THR A 174 4.87 -18.58 -6.24
CA THR A 174 4.22 -18.33 -7.53
C THR A 174 5.26 -18.08 -8.63
N MET A 175 4.89 -18.20 -9.91
CA MET A 175 5.81 -17.91 -11.02
C MET A 175 6.18 -16.44 -11.04
N PHE A 176 5.22 -15.54 -10.77
CA PHE A 176 5.47 -14.10 -10.71
C PHE A 176 6.46 -13.75 -9.60
N GLY A 177 6.23 -14.22 -8.38
CA GLY A 177 7.13 -14.01 -7.25
C GLY A 177 8.50 -14.63 -7.50
N SER A 178 8.56 -15.89 -7.90
CA SER A 178 9.81 -16.64 -7.99
C SER A 178 10.74 -16.10 -9.08
N VAL A 179 10.22 -15.85 -10.28
CA VAL A 179 11.03 -15.35 -11.40
C VAL A 179 11.56 -13.95 -11.09
N LEU A 180 10.71 -13.03 -10.63
CA LEU A 180 11.13 -11.65 -10.38
C LEU A 180 12.16 -11.56 -9.25
N ASN A 181 11.99 -12.33 -8.16
CA ASN A 181 12.95 -12.30 -7.05
C ASN A 181 14.26 -13.02 -7.42
N TYR A 182 14.23 -14.10 -8.20
CA TYR A 182 15.45 -14.71 -8.76
C TYR A 182 16.22 -13.74 -9.66
N VAL A 183 15.52 -13.06 -10.60
CA VAL A 183 16.11 -12.04 -11.46
C VAL A 183 16.72 -10.90 -10.65
N THR A 184 16.04 -10.48 -9.59
CA THR A 184 16.54 -9.43 -8.67
C THR A 184 17.85 -9.83 -8.04
N LEU A 185 17.96 -11.04 -7.48
CA LEU A 185 19.20 -11.57 -6.90
C LEU A 185 20.34 -11.60 -7.94
N ARG A 186 20.07 -12.07 -9.16
CA ARG A 186 21.06 -12.08 -10.26
C ARG A 186 21.55 -10.66 -10.62
N LEU A 187 20.67 -9.66 -10.62
CA LEU A 187 21.01 -8.26 -10.90
C LEU A 187 21.74 -7.58 -9.73
N LEU A 188 21.49 -8.01 -8.49
CA LEU A 188 22.21 -7.53 -7.30
C LEU A 188 23.64 -8.09 -7.21
N GLY A 189 23.92 -9.18 -7.93
CA GLY A 189 25.26 -9.73 -8.12
C GLY A 189 25.41 -11.22 -7.74
N GLU A 190 24.36 -11.85 -7.21
CA GLU A 190 24.37 -13.26 -6.85
C GLU A 190 24.51 -14.14 -8.10
N GLY A 191 25.41 -15.11 -8.06
CA GLY A 191 25.58 -16.16 -9.05
C GLY A 191 24.42 -17.16 -9.10
N PRO A 192 24.35 -18.00 -10.15
CA PRO A 192 23.31 -19.02 -10.28
C PRO A 192 23.35 -20.09 -9.17
N ASN A 193 24.46 -20.21 -8.44
CA ASN A 193 24.66 -21.23 -7.41
C ASN A 193 25.01 -20.61 -6.03
N ASP A 194 24.72 -19.32 -5.84
CA ASP A 194 25.01 -18.60 -4.60
C ASP A 194 23.85 -18.74 -3.58
N GLY A 195 23.95 -18.04 -2.45
CA GLY A 195 22.93 -18.01 -1.40
C GLY A 195 22.75 -19.34 -0.66
N ASP A 196 23.83 -20.10 -0.47
CA ASP A 196 23.81 -21.42 0.19
C ASP A 196 22.78 -22.38 -0.44
N GLY A 197 22.72 -22.38 -1.78
CA GLY A 197 21.80 -23.21 -2.58
C GLY A 197 20.41 -22.62 -2.78
N ALA A 198 20.12 -21.42 -2.25
CA ALA A 198 18.86 -20.72 -2.49
C ALA A 198 18.62 -20.44 -3.98
N MET A 199 19.66 -20.01 -4.70
CA MET A 199 19.56 -19.70 -6.14
C MET A 199 19.25 -20.96 -6.98
N GLU A 200 19.88 -22.09 -6.65
CA GLU A 200 19.62 -23.36 -7.34
C GLU A 200 18.20 -23.85 -7.11
N LYS A 201 17.71 -23.77 -5.87
CA LYS A 201 16.33 -24.14 -5.51
C LYS A 201 15.31 -23.25 -6.20
N GLY A 202 15.55 -21.94 -6.23
CA GLY A 202 14.70 -20.98 -6.94
C GLY A 202 14.63 -21.25 -8.43
N ARG A 203 15.78 -21.42 -9.09
CA ARG A 203 15.83 -21.79 -10.51
C ARG A 203 15.13 -23.12 -10.77
N LYS A 204 15.38 -24.14 -9.94
CA LYS A 204 14.73 -25.44 -10.05
C LYS A 204 13.20 -25.31 -9.96
N TRP A 205 12.72 -24.57 -8.96
CA TRP A 205 11.29 -24.33 -8.79
C TRP A 205 10.68 -23.68 -10.04
N ILE A 206 11.32 -22.62 -10.58
CA ILE A 206 10.88 -21.94 -11.80
C ILE A 206 10.77 -22.92 -12.99
N LEU A 207 11.80 -23.73 -13.22
CA LEU A 207 11.83 -24.65 -14.37
C LEU A 207 10.82 -25.80 -14.21
N ASP A 208 10.68 -26.35 -12.99
CA ASP A 208 9.74 -27.43 -12.70
C ASP A 208 8.26 -27.00 -12.86
N HIS A 209 7.98 -25.69 -12.78
CA HIS A 209 6.62 -25.12 -12.91
C HIS A 209 6.36 -24.46 -14.27
N GLY A 210 7.18 -24.77 -15.29
CA GLY A 210 6.95 -24.36 -16.69
C GLY A 210 7.82 -23.20 -17.18
N GLY A 211 8.66 -22.62 -16.31
CA GLY A 211 9.57 -21.54 -16.67
C GLY A 211 8.89 -20.19 -16.86
N ALA A 212 9.71 -19.18 -17.15
CA ALA A 212 9.25 -17.79 -17.22
C ALA A 212 8.28 -17.47 -18.37
N THR A 213 8.00 -18.39 -19.31
CA THR A 213 6.93 -18.19 -20.31
C THR A 213 5.54 -18.11 -19.67
N ALA A 214 5.36 -18.76 -18.51
CA ALA A 214 4.12 -18.79 -17.75
C ALA A 214 4.00 -17.68 -16.69
N ILE A 215 4.95 -16.74 -16.64
CA ILE A 215 4.86 -15.58 -15.73
C ILE A 215 3.64 -14.70 -16.11
N THR A 216 3.08 -13.96 -15.15
CA THR A 216 1.93 -13.07 -15.35
C THR A 216 2.29 -11.87 -16.26
N SER A 217 1.29 -11.19 -16.81
CA SER A 217 1.43 -10.02 -17.70
C SER A 217 2.38 -8.93 -17.18
N TRP A 218 2.31 -8.59 -15.88
CA TRP A 218 3.22 -7.64 -15.26
C TRP A 218 4.66 -8.16 -15.25
N GLY A 219 4.84 -9.45 -14.99
CA GLY A 219 6.15 -10.10 -15.07
C GLY A 219 6.70 -10.12 -16.49
N LYS A 220 5.86 -10.43 -17.50
CA LYS A 220 6.24 -10.38 -18.92
C LYS A 220 6.73 -8.98 -19.30
N MET A 221 6.02 -7.94 -18.87
CA MET A 221 6.40 -6.55 -19.13
C MET A 221 7.77 -6.22 -18.52
N TRP A 222 7.99 -6.54 -17.24
CA TRP A 222 9.28 -6.31 -16.57
C TRP A 222 10.44 -7.06 -17.22
N LEU A 223 10.24 -8.33 -17.59
CA LEU A 223 11.28 -9.08 -18.29
C LEU A 223 11.50 -8.58 -19.72
N SER A 224 10.47 -8.01 -20.36
CA SER A 224 10.59 -7.44 -21.72
C SER A 224 11.39 -6.15 -21.73
N VAL A 225 11.15 -5.25 -20.77
CA VAL A 225 11.98 -4.02 -20.63
C VAL A 225 13.41 -4.35 -20.20
N LEU A 226 13.63 -5.42 -19.42
CA LEU A 226 14.97 -5.91 -19.10
C LEU A 226 15.69 -6.52 -20.31
N GLY A 227 14.94 -7.01 -21.31
CA GLY A 227 15.45 -7.77 -22.43
C GLY A 227 15.65 -9.25 -22.15
N ALA A 228 15.02 -9.80 -21.12
CA ALA A 228 15.00 -11.23 -20.81
C ALA A 228 13.76 -11.96 -21.35
N TYR A 229 12.84 -11.27 -22.04
CA TYR A 229 11.60 -11.79 -22.62
C TYR A 229 11.25 -10.96 -23.88
N GLU A 230 10.59 -11.54 -24.89
CA GLU A 230 10.22 -10.80 -26.11
C GLU A 230 8.85 -10.10 -26.00
N TRP A 231 8.76 -8.85 -26.48
CA TRP A 231 7.50 -8.09 -26.49
C TRP A 231 6.36 -8.79 -27.25
N SER A 232 6.67 -9.65 -28.23
CA SER A 232 5.68 -10.46 -28.95
C SER A 232 4.97 -11.48 -28.05
N GLY A 233 5.55 -11.81 -26.90
CA GLY A 233 4.95 -12.64 -25.87
C GLY A 233 4.10 -11.87 -24.86
N ASN A 234 3.89 -10.55 -25.06
CA ASN A 234 3.00 -9.76 -24.24
C ASN A 234 1.65 -9.58 -24.91
N ASN A 235 0.61 -9.56 -24.08
CA ASN A 235 -0.70 -9.08 -24.47
C ASN A 235 -0.66 -7.56 -24.74
N PRO A 236 -1.41 -7.02 -25.73
CA PRO A 236 -1.24 -5.63 -26.12
C PRO A 236 -1.57 -4.61 -25.01
N LEU A 237 -0.69 -3.63 -24.82
CA LEU A 237 -0.87 -2.47 -23.93
C LEU A 237 -0.86 -1.15 -24.74
N PRO A 238 -1.83 -0.95 -25.66
CA PRO A 238 -1.77 0.12 -26.64
C PRO A 238 -1.84 1.51 -25.98
N PRO A 239 -0.88 2.43 -26.20
CA PRO A 239 -0.97 3.80 -25.68
C PRO A 239 -2.13 4.60 -26.32
N GLU A 240 -2.66 4.17 -27.46
CA GLU A 240 -3.73 4.87 -28.18
C GLU A 240 -5.03 4.99 -27.37
N ILE A 241 -5.23 4.16 -26.34
CA ILE A 241 -6.40 4.23 -25.45
C ILE A 241 -6.49 5.58 -24.71
N TRP A 242 -5.37 6.27 -24.53
CA TRP A 242 -5.29 7.59 -23.90
C TRP A 242 -5.75 8.73 -24.82
N LEU A 243 -5.98 8.45 -26.12
CA LEU A 243 -6.52 9.41 -27.08
C LEU A 243 -8.03 9.27 -27.30
N LEU A 244 -8.64 8.28 -26.65
CA LEU A 244 -10.05 7.99 -26.83
C LEU A 244 -10.93 9.13 -26.25
N PRO A 245 -12.17 9.30 -26.74
CA PRO A 245 -13.12 10.19 -26.08
C PRO A 245 -13.44 9.72 -24.66
N TYR A 246 -13.43 10.63 -23.69
CA TYR A 246 -13.77 10.34 -22.28
C TYR A 246 -15.18 9.75 -22.09
N ALA A 247 -16.08 9.94 -23.07
CA ALA A 247 -17.41 9.33 -23.06
C ALA A 247 -17.39 7.79 -23.09
N LEU A 248 -16.31 7.17 -23.58
CA LEU A 248 -16.20 5.71 -23.63
C LEU A 248 -15.97 5.12 -22.22
N PRO A 249 -16.66 4.03 -21.85
CA PRO A 249 -16.60 3.49 -20.49
C PRO A 249 -15.21 2.96 -20.12
N PHE A 250 -14.45 2.45 -21.08
CA PHE A 250 -13.10 1.90 -20.90
C PHE A 250 -11.99 2.96 -21.06
N HIS A 251 -12.33 4.25 -21.10
CA HIS A 251 -11.33 5.31 -21.14
C HIS A 251 -10.45 5.28 -19.86
N PRO A 252 -9.11 5.31 -19.94
CA PRO A 252 -8.22 5.16 -18.78
C PRO A 252 -8.47 6.15 -17.63
N GLY A 253 -8.82 7.41 -17.96
CA GLY A 253 -9.22 8.42 -16.97
C GLY A 253 -10.47 8.10 -16.13
N ARG A 254 -11.18 7.01 -16.46
CA ARG A 254 -12.33 6.48 -15.71
C ARG A 254 -12.01 5.22 -14.91
N MET A 255 -10.80 4.69 -15.05
CA MET A 255 -10.30 3.55 -14.27
C MET A 255 -9.81 4.01 -12.91
N TRP A 256 -9.71 3.07 -11.97
CA TRP A 256 -9.07 3.29 -10.68
C TRP A 256 -7.69 3.92 -10.85
N CYS A 257 -7.32 4.85 -9.96
CA CYS A 257 -6.07 5.59 -10.05
C CYS A 257 -4.84 4.67 -10.03
N HIS A 258 -4.75 3.70 -9.12
CA HIS A 258 -3.63 2.76 -9.12
C HIS A 258 -3.53 1.97 -10.43
N CYS A 259 -4.65 1.50 -10.97
CA CYS A 259 -4.68 0.83 -12.26
C CYS A 259 -4.17 1.75 -13.38
N ARG A 260 -4.78 2.91 -13.58
CA ARG A 260 -4.39 3.79 -14.71
C ARG A 260 -2.96 4.31 -14.57
N MET A 261 -2.49 4.61 -13.35
CA MET A 261 -1.15 5.17 -13.14
C MET A 261 -0.06 4.11 -13.30
N VAL A 262 -0.37 2.82 -13.12
CA VAL A 262 0.56 1.74 -13.49
C VAL A 262 0.52 1.47 -15.00
N TYR A 263 -0.67 1.38 -15.59
CA TYR A 263 -0.79 1.07 -17.02
C TYR A 263 -0.39 2.23 -17.95
N LEU A 264 -0.39 3.47 -17.46
CA LEU A 264 0.10 4.66 -18.18
C LEU A 264 1.56 4.47 -18.67
N PRO A 265 2.57 4.35 -17.78
CA PRO A 265 3.95 4.15 -18.20
C PRO A 265 4.18 2.76 -18.84
N MET A 266 3.46 1.71 -18.44
CA MET A 266 3.54 0.42 -19.14
C MET A 266 3.16 0.55 -20.63
N SER A 267 2.08 1.31 -20.94
CA SER A 267 1.64 1.54 -22.31
C SER A 267 2.64 2.37 -23.12
N TYR A 268 3.34 3.32 -22.47
CA TYR A 268 4.44 4.07 -23.09
C TYR A 268 5.58 3.14 -23.49
N LEU A 269 6.07 2.33 -22.56
CA LEU A 269 7.18 1.39 -22.78
C LEU A 269 6.83 0.33 -23.82
N TYR A 270 5.59 -0.21 -23.77
CA TYR A 270 5.07 -1.12 -24.77
C TYR A 270 5.01 -0.43 -26.14
N GLY A 271 4.41 0.75 -26.25
CA GLY A 271 4.29 1.48 -27.52
C GLY A 271 5.63 1.83 -28.16
N LYS A 272 6.66 2.08 -27.34
CA LYS A 272 8.06 2.25 -27.78
C LYS A 272 8.76 0.93 -28.11
N ARG A 273 8.23 -0.21 -27.65
CA ARG A 273 8.90 -1.52 -27.62
C ARG A 273 10.29 -1.42 -26.99
N PHE A 274 10.38 -0.66 -25.90
CA PHE A 274 11.64 -0.39 -25.25
C PHE A 274 12.27 -1.68 -24.68
N VAL A 275 13.56 -1.85 -24.92
CA VAL A 275 14.37 -2.94 -24.36
C VAL A 275 15.66 -2.33 -23.84
N GLY A 276 16.00 -2.61 -22.58
CA GLY A 276 17.21 -2.16 -21.93
C GLY A 276 18.48 -2.83 -22.49
N PRO A 277 19.66 -2.42 -22.00
CA PRO A 277 20.93 -3.00 -22.44
C PRO A 277 21.02 -4.51 -22.20
N ILE A 278 21.41 -5.27 -23.24
CA ILE A 278 21.60 -6.73 -23.13
C ILE A 278 22.97 -7.02 -22.51
N THR A 279 23.00 -7.15 -21.18
CA THR A 279 24.22 -7.44 -20.41
C THR A 279 24.54 -8.94 -20.37
N PRO A 280 25.76 -9.34 -19.95
CA PRO A 280 26.07 -10.75 -19.71
C PRO A 280 25.09 -11.43 -18.74
N THR A 281 24.62 -10.71 -17.71
CA THR A 281 23.59 -11.22 -16.78
C THR A 281 22.26 -11.46 -17.49
N VAL A 282 21.81 -10.56 -18.37
CA VAL A 282 20.58 -10.76 -19.16
C VAL A 282 20.72 -11.98 -20.08
N LEU A 283 21.87 -12.15 -20.74
CA LEU A 283 22.14 -13.34 -21.57
C LEU A 283 22.15 -14.64 -20.76
N ALA A 284 22.63 -14.60 -19.50
CA ALA A 284 22.60 -15.73 -18.59
C ALA A 284 21.15 -16.04 -18.16
N LEU A 285 20.36 -15.02 -17.80
CA LEU A 285 18.94 -15.17 -17.45
C LEU A 285 18.13 -15.83 -18.58
N ARG A 286 18.40 -15.49 -19.84
CA ARG A 286 17.78 -16.15 -21.02
C ARG A 286 18.06 -17.65 -21.10
N LYS A 287 19.10 -18.16 -20.42
CA LYS A 287 19.41 -19.60 -20.32
C LYS A 287 18.91 -20.22 -19.01
N GLU A 288 18.77 -19.41 -17.97
CA GLU A 288 18.44 -19.88 -16.61
C GLU A 288 16.93 -20.00 -16.37
N LEU A 289 16.12 -19.16 -17.03
CA LEU A 289 14.69 -19.00 -16.72
C LEU A 289 13.72 -19.86 -17.55
N TYR A 290 14.22 -20.55 -18.57
CA TYR A 290 13.40 -21.20 -19.59
C TYR A 290 13.76 -22.67 -19.75
N SER A 291 12.74 -23.53 -19.92
CA SER A 291 12.92 -24.98 -20.09
C SER A 291 13.32 -25.37 -21.51
N VAL A 292 13.19 -24.45 -22.48
CA VAL A 292 13.63 -24.61 -23.86
C VAL A 292 14.62 -23.49 -24.23
N PRO A 293 15.50 -23.69 -25.22
CA PRO A 293 16.41 -22.64 -25.67
C PRO A 293 15.66 -21.36 -26.03
N TYR A 294 16.14 -20.20 -25.57
CA TYR A 294 15.44 -18.91 -25.71
C TYR A 294 14.99 -18.57 -27.15
N HIS A 295 15.79 -18.96 -28.15
CA HIS A 295 15.51 -18.69 -29.56
C HIS A 295 14.47 -19.64 -30.19
N GLU A 296 14.11 -20.72 -29.49
CA GLU A 296 13.10 -21.70 -29.91
C GLU A 296 11.73 -21.42 -29.27
N ILE A 297 11.62 -20.44 -28.38
CA ILE A 297 10.37 -20.09 -27.69
C ILE A 297 9.35 -19.52 -28.69
N ASP A 298 8.16 -20.12 -28.74
CA ASP A 298 7.00 -19.51 -29.39
C ASP A 298 6.38 -18.44 -28.49
N TRP A 299 6.86 -17.21 -28.68
CA TRP A 299 6.34 -16.05 -27.95
C TRP A 299 4.86 -15.80 -28.20
N ASN A 300 4.31 -16.15 -29.37
CA ASN A 300 2.88 -15.97 -29.62
C ASN A 300 2.04 -16.88 -28.71
N SER A 301 2.49 -18.12 -28.49
CA SER A 301 1.86 -19.00 -27.52
C SER A 301 2.00 -18.47 -26.09
N ALA A 302 3.18 -17.94 -25.74
CA ALA A 302 3.46 -17.45 -24.39
C ALA A 302 2.55 -16.28 -23.95
N ARG A 303 1.94 -15.53 -24.87
CA ARG A 303 1.03 -14.40 -24.56
C ARG A 303 -0.07 -14.72 -23.56
N ASN A 304 -0.72 -15.86 -23.73
CA ASN A 304 -1.85 -16.28 -22.89
C ASN A 304 -1.46 -17.35 -21.86
N GLN A 305 -0.19 -17.72 -21.78
CA GLN A 305 0.29 -18.61 -20.73
C GLN A 305 0.35 -17.85 -19.41
N CYS A 306 -0.20 -18.45 -18.35
CA CYS A 306 -0.09 -18.00 -16.98
C CYS A 306 -0.06 -19.24 -16.09
N ALA A 307 0.85 -19.28 -15.11
CA ALA A 307 0.94 -20.38 -14.16
C ALA A 307 -0.35 -20.45 -13.32
N LYS A 308 -0.79 -21.67 -12.99
CA LYS A 308 -2.02 -21.89 -12.21
C LYS A 308 -1.92 -21.28 -10.80
N GLU A 309 -0.72 -21.20 -10.25
CA GLU A 309 -0.41 -20.64 -8.95
C GLU A 309 -0.63 -19.11 -8.90
N ASP A 310 -0.55 -18.43 -10.05
CA ASP A 310 -0.70 -16.98 -10.17
C ASP A 310 -2.10 -16.55 -10.65
N LEU A 311 -2.90 -17.48 -11.15
CA LEU A 311 -4.17 -17.18 -11.79
C LEU A 311 -5.28 -16.98 -10.75
N TYR A 312 -5.43 -15.75 -10.27
CA TYR A 312 -6.51 -15.35 -9.37
C TYR A 312 -7.79 -15.00 -10.15
N TYR A 313 -7.64 -14.29 -11.27
CA TYR A 313 -8.75 -13.85 -12.11
C TYR A 313 -8.62 -14.47 -13.52
N PRO A 314 -9.29 -15.61 -13.78
CA PRO A 314 -9.17 -16.30 -15.06
C PRO A 314 -9.80 -15.48 -16.19
N HIS A 315 -9.15 -15.48 -17.35
CA HIS A 315 -9.63 -14.73 -18.51
C HIS A 315 -10.94 -15.32 -19.05
N PRO A 316 -12.06 -14.57 -19.08
CA PRO A 316 -13.24 -15.00 -19.80
C PRO A 316 -12.99 -14.93 -21.32
N LEU A 317 -13.75 -15.70 -22.11
CA LEU A 317 -13.61 -15.75 -23.57
C LEU A 317 -13.66 -14.36 -24.25
N VAL A 318 -14.47 -13.43 -23.70
CA VAL A 318 -14.55 -12.05 -24.19
C VAL A 318 -13.20 -11.33 -24.11
N GLN A 319 -12.43 -11.63 -23.07
CA GLN A 319 -11.08 -11.14 -22.87
C GLN A 319 -10.17 -11.70 -23.96
N ASP A 320 -10.13 -13.01 -24.15
CA ASP A 320 -9.29 -13.61 -25.20
C ASP A 320 -9.60 -13.07 -26.60
N VAL A 321 -10.88 -12.86 -26.92
CA VAL A 321 -11.32 -12.27 -28.20
C VAL A 321 -10.84 -10.82 -28.33
N LEU A 322 -10.97 -9.99 -27.29
CA LEU A 322 -10.51 -8.61 -27.33
C LEU A 322 -8.98 -8.54 -27.54
N TRP A 323 -8.22 -9.36 -26.82
CA TRP A 323 -6.75 -9.35 -26.89
C TRP A 323 -6.26 -9.89 -28.23
N ALA A 324 -6.89 -10.95 -28.74
CA ALA A 324 -6.63 -11.45 -30.09
C ALA A 324 -6.92 -10.38 -31.15
N SER A 325 -8.00 -9.62 -31.00
CA SER A 325 -8.37 -8.53 -31.92
C SER A 325 -7.38 -7.38 -31.87
N LEU A 326 -6.99 -6.95 -30.67
CA LEU A 326 -5.96 -5.92 -30.48
C LEU A 326 -4.63 -6.36 -31.12
N HIS A 327 -4.22 -7.61 -30.92
CA HIS A 327 -2.96 -8.11 -31.45
C HIS A 327 -3.00 -8.34 -32.97
N LYS A 328 -4.03 -9.00 -33.51
CA LYS A 328 -4.07 -9.40 -34.92
C LYS A 328 -4.50 -8.28 -35.86
N VAL A 329 -5.21 -7.27 -35.35
CA VAL A 329 -5.79 -6.20 -36.17
C VAL A 329 -5.19 -4.84 -35.79
N VAL A 330 -5.33 -4.43 -34.53
CA VAL A 330 -4.96 -3.06 -34.11
C VAL A 330 -3.45 -2.86 -34.15
N GLU A 331 -2.65 -3.78 -33.59
CA GLU A 331 -1.19 -3.64 -33.56
C GLU A 331 -0.55 -3.51 -34.95
N PRO A 332 -0.88 -4.37 -35.95
CA PRO A 332 -0.36 -4.21 -37.30
C PRO A 332 -0.72 -2.85 -37.93
N ILE A 333 -1.91 -2.33 -37.67
CA ILE A 333 -2.33 -1.00 -38.16
C ILE A 333 -1.49 0.09 -37.49
N MET A 334 -1.34 0.04 -36.16
CA MET A 334 -0.63 1.06 -35.39
C MET A 334 0.90 1.05 -35.59
N GLN A 335 1.47 -0.06 -36.05
CA GLN A 335 2.89 -0.15 -36.40
C GLN A 335 3.22 0.40 -37.79
N ASN A 336 2.22 0.54 -38.66
CA ASN A 336 2.39 0.97 -40.04
C ASN A 336 1.77 2.35 -40.31
N TRP A 337 2.10 2.97 -41.44
CA TRP A 337 1.47 4.22 -41.84
C TRP A 337 -0.01 3.99 -42.23
N PRO A 338 -0.98 4.82 -41.81
CA PRO A 338 -0.83 6.05 -41.01
C PRO A 338 -0.94 5.85 -39.49
N GLY A 339 -1.27 4.65 -38.99
CA GLY A 339 -1.45 4.37 -37.56
C GLY A 339 -0.23 4.71 -36.69
N LYS A 340 0.99 4.59 -37.24
CA LYS A 340 2.23 5.01 -36.58
C LYS A 340 2.20 6.48 -36.12
N LYS A 341 1.59 7.39 -36.88
CA LYS A 341 1.43 8.79 -36.44
C LYS A 341 0.50 8.93 -35.25
N LEU A 342 -0.54 8.08 -35.17
CA LEU A 342 -1.44 8.04 -34.02
C LEU A 342 -0.69 7.51 -32.79
N ARG A 343 0.11 6.45 -32.94
CA ARG A 343 1.00 5.94 -31.89
C ARG A 343 1.97 7.00 -31.39
N GLU A 344 2.61 7.74 -32.29
CA GLU A 344 3.51 8.85 -31.91
C GLU A 344 2.78 9.94 -31.14
N LYS A 345 1.53 10.28 -31.51
CA LYS A 345 0.69 11.21 -30.74
C LYS A 345 0.33 10.64 -29.36
N ALA A 346 -0.05 9.37 -29.30
CA ALA A 346 -0.43 8.69 -28.07
C ALA A 346 0.74 8.64 -27.08
N LEU A 347 1.95 8.35 -27.56
CA LEU A 347 3.17 8.36 -26.75
C LEU A 347 3.47 9.75 -26.17
N ARG A 348 3.27 10.83 -26.94
CA ARG A 348 3.43 12.20 -26.41
C ARG A 348 2.42 12.51 -25.31
N VAL A 349 1.14 12.22 -25.54
CA VAL A 349 0.08 12.43 -24.52
C VAL A 349 0.35 11.60 -23.27
N THR A 350 0.75 10.34 -23.44
CA THR A 350 1.10 9.46 -22.31
C THR A 350 2.24 10.06 -21.49
N MET A 351 3.28 10.58 -22.15
CA MET A 351 4.42 11.19 -21.47
C MET A 351 4.08 12.53 -20.79
N GLU A 352 3.16 13.32 -21.36
CA GLU A 352 2.62 14.53 -20.71
C GLU A 352 1.92 14.20 -19.39
N HIS A 353 1.11 13.13 -19.35
CA HIS A 353 0.48 12.66 -18.11
C HIS A 353 1.50 12.11 -17.09
N ILE A 354 2.58 11.46 -17.56
CA ILE A 354 3.67 10.98 -16.70
C ILE A 354 4.37 12.18 -16.02
N HIS A 355 4.77 13.19 -16.78
CA HIS A 355 5.40 14.40 -16.23
C HIS A 355 4.48 15.15 -15.28
N TYR A 356 3.19 15.22 -15.58
CA TYR A 356 2.21 15.83 -14.69
C TYR A 356 2.12 15.10 -13.34
N GLU A 357 2.09 13.77 -13.33
CA GLU A 357 2.11 13.01 -12.08
C GLU A 357 3.39 13.23 -11.28
N ASP A 358 4.53 13.18 -11.97
CA ASP A 358 5.84 13.32 -11.36
C ASP A 358 5.99 14.66 -10.64
N GLU A 359 5.63 15.76 -11.29
CA GLU A 359 5.68 17.10 -10.71
C GLU A 359 4.73 17.24 -9.52
N ASN A 360 3.49 16.75 -9.66
CA ASN A 360 2.47 16.89 -8.62
C ASN A 360 2.70 16.02 -7.40
N THR A 361 3.54 15.01 -7.50
CA THR A 361 3.90 14.15 -6.36
C THR A 361 5.34 14.31 -5.94
N ARG A 362 6.03 15.35 -6.45
CA ARG A 362 7.44 15.62 -6.14
C ARG A 362 8.29 14.37 -6.39
N TYR A 363 7.96 13.63 -7.45
CA TYR A 363 8.59 12.40 -7.92
C TYR A 363 8.45 11.19 -6.99
N ILE A 364 7.48 11.23 -6.06
CA ILE A 364 7.08 10.08 -5.23
C ILE A 364 6.10 9.18 -5.99
N CYS A 365 5.23 9.77 -6.82
CA CYS A 365 4.11 9.14 -7.53
C CYS A 365 3.07 8.50 -6.58
N ILE A 366 1.97 7.97 -7.12
CA ILE A 366 0.90 7.37 -6.29
C ILE A 366 1.38 6.16 -5.46
N GLY A 367 2.35 5.41 -5.96
CA GLY A 367 2.88 4.21 -5.31
C GLY A 367 4.15 3.67 -5.99
N PRO A 368 4.77 2.62 -5.44
CA PRO A 368 6.12 2.17 -5.79
C PRO A 368 6.25 1.69 -7.23
N VAL A 369 5.24 0.96 -7.73
CA VAL A 369 5.25 0.42 -9.11
C VAL A 369 5.17 1.57 -10.12
N ASN A 370 4.23 2.50 -9.94
CA ASN A 370 4.11 3.68 -10.79
C ASN A 370 5.37 4.56 -10.70
N LYS A 371 5.91 4.80 -9.49
CA LYS A 371 7.15 5.56 -9.29
C LYS A 371 8.30 5.05 -10.13
N VAL A 372 8.54 3.74 -10.10
CA VAL A 372 9.68 3.13 -10.79
C VAL A 372 9.46 3.12 -12.30
N LEU A 373 8.21 2.91 -12.76
CA LEU A 373 7.89 2.92 -14.18
C LEU A 373 7.95 4.33 -14.79
N ASN A 374 7.45 5.36 -14.08
CA ASN A 374 7.60 6.75 -14.49
C ASN A 374 9.07 7.15 -14.58
N MET A 375 9.87 6.80 -13.56
CA MET A 375 11.32 7.01 -13.57
C MET A 375 11.99 6.39 -14.80
N LEU A 376 11.62 5.15 -15.16
CA LEU A 376 12.13 4.51 -16.37
C LEU A 376 11.67 5.24 -17.64
N CYS A 377 10.40 5.66 -17.73
CA CYS A 377 9.89 6.40 -18.88
C CYS A 377 10.62 7.73 -19.09
N CYS A 378 10.86 8.49 -18.02
CA CYS A 378 11.63 9.74 -18.06
C CYS A 378 13.07 9.51 -18.54
N TRP A 379 13.71 8.40 -18.14
CA TRP A 379 15.03 8.03 -18.66
C TRP A 379 15.00 7.58 -20.12
N VAL A 380 13.95 6.86 -20.55
CA VAL A 380 13.76 6.42 -21.94
C VAL A 380 13.47 7.60 -22.86
N GLU A 381 12.76 8.63 -22.38
CA GLU A 381 12.56 9.88 -23.11
C GLU A 381 13.88 10.66 -23.26
N ASP A 382 14.56 10.91 -22.15
CA ASP A 382 15.89 11.54 -22.11
C ASP A 382 16.67 11.10 -20.88
N GLN A 383 17.79 10.40 -21.13
CA GLN A 383 18.66 9.82 -20.10
C GLN A 383 19.31 10.87 -19.18
N ASN A 384 19.39 12.14 -19.61
CA ASN A 384 19.97 13.24 -18.87
C ASN A 384 18.93 14.23 -18.34
N SER A 385 17.64 13.91 -18.46
CA SER A 385 16.54 14.78 -18.09
C SER A 385 16.59 15.20 -16.62
N GLU A 386 16.10 16.40 -16.34
CA GLU A 386 15.90 16.88 -14.97
C GLU A 386 14.94 15.95 -14.20
N ALA A 387 13.86 15.51 -14.87
CA ALA A 387 12.87 14.60 -14.32
C ALA A 387 13.49 13.29 -13.81
N PHE A 388 14.38 12.65 -14.58
CA PHE A 388 15.08 11.45 -14.12
C PHE A 388 15.94 11.72 -12.88
N LYS A 389 16.65 12.86 -12.83
CA LYS A 389 17.49 13.23 -11.68
C LYS A 389 16.67 13.49 -10.42
N LEU A 390 15.47 14.05 -10.54
CA LEU A 390 14.53 14.29 -9.44
C LEU A 390 13.92 12.99 -8.88
N HIS A 391 13.79 11.95 -9.72
CA HIS A 391 13.31 10.63 -9.30
C HIS A 391 14.29 9.85 -8.41
N LEU A 392 15.60 10.00 -8.63
CA LEU A 392 16.63 9.20 -7.96
C LEU A 392 16.62 9.35 -6.42
N PRO A 393 16.66 10.56 -5.83
CA PRO A 393 16.68 10.69 -4.38
C PRO A 393 15.39 10.21 -3.71
N ARG A 394 14.26 10.18 -4.43
CA ARG A 394 12.97 9.65 -3.96
C ARG A 394 12.91 8.12 -3.89
N ILE A 395 13.92 7.40 -4.38
CA ILE A 395 13.99 5.93 -4.24
C ILE A 395 14.10 5.53 -2.76
N HIS A 396 14.90 6.25 -1.98
CA HIS A 396 15.12 5.95 -0.56
C HIS A 396 13.85 6.08 0.28
N ASP A 397 12.89 6.91 -0.16
CA ASP A 397 11.59 7.09 0.51
C ASP A 397 10.75 5.80 0.51
N TYR A 398 11.09 4.84 -0.37
CA TYR A 398 10.44 3.53 -0.48
C TYR A 398 11.26 2.39 0.12
N LEU A 399 12.46 2.61 0.66
CA LEU A 399 13.34 1.55 1.16
C LEU A 399 13.32 1.51 2.69
N TRP A 400 13.00 0.33 3.24
CA TRP A 400 12.88 0.12 4.67
C TRP A 400 13.75 -1.04 5.15
N ILE A 401 14.38 -0.90 6.31
CA ILE A 401 15.24 -1.92 6.92
C ILE A 401 14.62 -2.39 8.22
N ALA A 402 14.50 -3.71 8.34
CA ALA A 402 14.20 -4.39 9.60
C ALA A 402 15.11 -5.60 9.80
N GLU A 403 14.84 -6.44 10.81
CA GLU A 403 15.69 -7.59 11.12
C GLU A 403 15.72 -8.67 10.02
N ASP A 404 14.75 -8.65 9.11
CA ASP A 404 14.67 -9.54 7.97
C ASP A 404 15.42 -9.02 6.73
N GLY A 405 15.88 -7.78 6.72
CA GLY A 405 16.63 -7.15 5.62
C GLY A 405 15.99 -5.87 5.11
N MET A 406 16.46 -5.39 3.94
CA MET A 406 15.93 -4.21 3.28
C MET A 406 14.85 -4.60 2.27
N LYS A 407 13.69 -3.96 2.35
CA LYS A 407 12.55 -4.17 1.45
C LYS A 407 12.08 -2.87 0.82
N MET A 408 11.26 -3.01 -0.22
CA MET A 408 10.54 -1.89 -0.81
C MET A 408 9.12 -1.83 -0.23
N GLN A 409 8.77 -0.66 0.29
CA GLN A 409 7.48 -0.37 0.93
C GLN A 409 6.35 -0.27 -0.11
N GLY A 410 5.11 -0.61 0.28
CA GLY A 410 3.92 -0.53 -0.57
C GLY A 410 3.48 0.89 -0.93
N TYR A 411 3.93 1.89 -0.17
CA TYR A 411 3.86 3.34 -0.38
C TYR A 411 5.17 3.94 0.14
N ASN A 412 5.37 5.26 0.08
CA ASN A 412 6.50 5.90 0.77
C ASN A 412 6.36 5.92 2.33
N GLY A 413 5.57 5.00 2.88
CA GLY A 413 5.19 4.84 4.29
C GLY A 413 3.67 4.92 4.51
N SER A 414 3.26 4.84 5.78
CA SER A 414 1.88 4.91 6.28
C SER A 414 1.71 6.02 7.34
N GLN A 415 2.54 7.06 7.26
CA GLN A 415 2.80 8.01 8.34
C GLN A 415 1.55 8.72 8.84
N LEU A 416 0.71 9.26 7.95
CA LEU A 416 -0.53 9.89 8.37
C LEU A 416 -1.51 8.87 8.93
N TRP A 417 -1.72 7.76 8.22
CA TRP A 417 -2.65 6.71 8.61
C TRP A 417 -2.40 6.23 10.05
N ASP A 418 -1.14 5.89 10.34
CA ASP A 418 -0.73 5.40 11.66
C ASP A 418 -0.86 6.49 12.72
N THR A 419 -0.50 7.73 12.40
CA THR A 419 -0.56 8.85 13.35
C THR A 419 -2.00 9.25 13.67
N ALA A 420 -2.90 9.26 12.68
CA ALA A 420 -4.31 9.59 12.88
C ALA A 420 -5.00 8.55 13.78
N PHE A 421 -4.72 7.25 13.59
CA PHE A 421 -5.24 6.21 14.48
C PHE A 421 -4.59 6.22 15.85
N ALA A 422 -3.27 6.48 15.95
CA ALA A 422 -2.57 6.60 17.23
C ALA A 422 -3.20 7.69 18.10
N VAL A 423 -3.44 8.87 17.54
CA VAL A 423 -4.12 9.97 18.24
C VAL A 423 -5.50 9.53 18.74
N GLN A 424 -6.32 8.93 17.87
CA GLN A 424 -7.64 8.45 18.28
C GLN A 424 -7.60 7.41 19.38
N ALA A 425 -6.66 6.46 19.31
CA ALA A 425 -6.48 5.42 20.32
C ALA A 425 -6.07 6.02 21.68
N ILE A 426 -5.10 6.94 21.71
CA ILE A 426 -4.64 7.60 22.93
C ILE A 426 -5.75 8.47 23.55
N LEU A 427 -6.50 9.21 22.72
CA LEU A 427 -7.60 10.03 23.22
C LEU A 427 -8.77 9.17 23.74
N SER A 428 -9.05 8.03 23.10
CA SER A 428 -10.10 7.10 23.55
C SER A 428 -9.75 6.41 24.87
N ALA A 429 -8.46 6.35 25.23
CA ALA A 429 -8.00 5.82 26.50
C ALA A 429 -8.28 6.75 27.69
N ASN A 430 -8.63 8.02 27.46
CA ASN A 430 -8.77 9.06 28.50
C ASN A 430 -7.51 9.23 29.37
N LEU A 431 -6.32 9.02 28.78
CA LEU A 431 -5.01 9.17 29.44
C LEU A 431 -4.17 10.29 28.80
N ASN A 432 -4.78 11.15 27.98
CA ASN A 432 -4.07 12.15 27.18
C ASN A 432 -3.27 13.16 28.02
N GLU A 433 -3.69 13.46 29.25
CA GLU A 433 -2.95 14.32 30.17
C GLU A 433 -1.59 13.71 30.58
N GLU A 434 -1.51 12.38 30.69
CA GLU A 434 -0.27 11.65 31.00
C GLU A 434 0.71 11.65 29.80
N TYR A 435 0.22 11.87 28.58
CA TYR A 435 0.99 11.75 27.32
C TYR A 435 0.96 13.03 26.46
N LEU A 436 0.83 14.21 27.10
CA LEU A 436 0.79 15.50 26.39
C LEU A 436 1.95 15.75 25.41
N PRO A 437 3.22 15.42 25.73
CA PRO A 437 4.32 15.61 24.78
C PRO A 437 4.14 14.81 23.49
N THR A 438 3.68 13.56 23.61
CA THR A 438 3.38 12.68 22.48
C THR A 438 2.25 13.26 21.62
N ILE A 439 1.17 13.69 22.26
CA ILE A 439 -0.01 14.27 21.59
C ILE A 439 0.32 15.60 20.90
N LYS A 440 1.13 16.46 21.52
CA LYS A 440 1.55 17.74 20.94
C LYS A 440 2.37 17.57 19.66
N LYS A 441 3.29 16.59 19.64
CA LYS A 441 4.05 16.27 18.43
C LYS A 441 3.14 15.72 17.33
N ALA A 442 2.25 14.78 17.67
CA ALA A 442 1.28 14.22 16.71
C ALA A 442 0.35 15.31 16.14
N HIS A 443 -0.10 16.24 16.98
CA HIS A 443 -0.88 17.40 16.54
C HIS A 443 -0.12 18.26 15.53
N THR A 444 1.16 18.52 15.80
CA THR A 444 2.03 19.27 14.87
C THR A 444 2.16 18.54 13.53
N PHE A 445 2.42 17.22 13.57
CA PHE A 445 2.53 16.39 12.37
C PHE A 445 1.26 16.39 11.51
N ILE A 446 0.09 16.15 12.12
CA ILE A 446 -1.20 16.10 11.41
C ILE A 446 -1.47 17.44 10.70
N LYS A 447 -1.20 18.57 11.36
CA LYS A 447 -1.35 19.90 10.76
C LYS A 447 -0.45 20.13 9.55
N SER A 448 0.80 19.68 9.64
CA SER A 448 1.82 19.79 8.57
C SER A 448 1.62 18.79 7.43
N SER A 449 0.72 17.81 7.60
CA SER A 449 0.47 16.76 6.62
C SER A 449 -0.76 17.01 5.73
N GLN A 450 -1.57 18.04 6.04
CA GLN A 450 -2.70 18.39 5.19
C GLN A 450 -2.22 19.00 3.87
N VAL A 451 -2.85 18.60 2.78
CA VAL A 451 -2.62 19.17 1.45
C VAL A 451 -3.27 20.55 1.39
N LEU A 452 -2.49 21.57 1.02
CA LEU A 452 -2.94 22.98 1.08
C LEU A 452 -3.52 23.51 -0.23
N ASP A 453 -3.22 22.84 -1.34
CA ASP A 453 -3.57 23.28 -2.69
C ASP A 453 -4.07 22.11 -3.54
N ASP A 454 -4.93 22.40 -4.51
CA ASP A 454 -5.29 21.46 -5.56
C ASP A 454 -4.11 21.24 -6.51
N CYS A 455 -4.12 20.12 -7.24
CA CYS A 455 -3.17 19.94 -8.32
C CYS A 455 -3.36 21.07 -9.37
N PRO A 456 -2.27 21.62 -9.92
CA PRO A 456 -2.34 22.70 -10.90
C PRO A 456 -3.04 22.27 -12.19
N GLY A 457 -3.70 23.24 -12.85
CA GLY A 457 -4.36 23.04 -14.15
C GLY A 457 -5.79 22.50 -14.04
N ASP A 458 -6.29 21.93 -15.14
CA ASP A 458 -7.63 21.36 -15.22
C ASP A 458 -7.64 19.92 -14.67
N LEU A 459 -8.18 19.76 -13.46
CA LEU A 459 -8.31 18.46 -12.79
C LEU A 459 -9.07 17.43 -13.64
N SER A 460 -10.05 17.86 -14.45
CA SER A 460 -10.84 16.97 -15.30
C SER A 460 -10.00 16.40 -16.44
N PHE A 461 -9.15 17.24 -17.04
CA PHE A 461 -8.22 16.83 -18.10
C PHE A 461 -7.17 15.84 -17.55
N TRP A 462 -6.63 16.12 -16.36
CA TRP A 462 -5.62 15.28 -15.73
C TRP A 462 -6.18 14.08 -14.96
N TYR A 463 -7.51 13.92 -14.94
CA TYR A 463 -8.21 12.89 -14.21
C TYR A 463 -7.83 12.87 -12.73
N ARG A 464 -7.65 14.03 -12.10
CA ARG A 464 -7.42 14.19 -10.66
C ARG A 464 -8.71 14.61 -9.98
N HIS A 465 -8.82 14.30 -8.69
CA HIS A 465 -9.89 14.81 -7.83
C HIS A 465 -9.39 16.02 -7.04
N ILE A 466 -10.31 16.82 -6.48
CA ILE A 466 -9.91 17.93 -5.60
C ILE A 466 -9.12 17.39 -4.40
N SER A 467 -8.05 18.08 -4.03
CA SER A 467 -7.10 17.67 -2.98
C SER A 467 -6.87 18.72 -1.92
N LYS A 468 -7.27 19.98 -2.15
CA LYS A 468 -7.15 21.03 -1.14
C LYS A 468 -7.94 20.70 0.12
N GLY A 469 -7.25 20.64 1.26
CA GLY A 469 -7.80 20.25 2.55
C GLY A 469 -7.77 18.75 2.81
N ALA A 470 -7.37 17.94 1.83
CA ALA A 470 -7.27 16.49 1.98
C ALA A 470 -6.04 16.09 2.82
N TRP A 471 -6.05 14.81 3.20
CA TRP A 471 -4.96 14.17 3.90
C TRP A 471 -4.60 12.87 3.16
N PRO A 472 -3.33 12.66 2.78
CA PRO A 472 -2.87 11.47 2.07
C PRO A 472 -2.63 10.30 3.02
N PHE A 473 -2.46 9.08 2.50
CA PHE A 473 -2.10 7.91 3.33
C PHE A 473 -0.76 8.11 4.06
N SER A 474 0.22 8.65 3.34
CA SER A 474 1.61 8.77 3.78
C SER A 474 1.96 10.22 4.18
N THR A 475 2.43 11.04 3.24
CA THR A 475 3.01 12.37 3.50
C THR A 475 2.43 13.45 2.58
N ALA A 476 2.51 14.72 2.98
CA ALA A 476 1.99 15.83 2.17
C ALA A 476 2.61 15.92 0.76
N ASP A 477 3.86 15.49 0.60
CA ASP A 477 4.53 15.44 -0.70
C ASP A 477 3.97 14.36 -1.63
N HIS A 478 3.46 13.25 -1.10
CA HIS A 478 2.73 12.24 -1.89
C HIS A 478 1.46 12.84 -2.47
N GLY A 479 0.72 13.61 -1.65
CA GLY A 479 -0.27 14.58 -2.11
C GLY A 479 -1.53 14.01 -2.78
N TRP A 480 -1.70 12.70 -2.85
CA TRP A 480 -2.93 12.09 -3.36
C TRP A 480 -4.03 12.12 -2.29
N PRO A 481 -5.22 12.68 -2.57
CA PRO A 481 -6.33 12.66 -1.63
C PRO A 481 -6.91 11.25 -1.53
N ILE A 482 -7.24 10.82 -0.32
CA ILE A 482 -7.91 9.53 -0.06
C ILE A 482 -9.03 9.79 0.94
N SER A 483 -10.22 9.23 0.69
CA SER A 483 -11.44 9.53 1.44
C SER A 483 -11.31 9.20 2.92
N ASP A 484 -10.82 8.01 3.26
CA ASP A 484 -10.67 7.56 4.64
C ASP A 484 -9.50 8.25 5.32
N CYS A 485 -8.36 8.42 4.66
CA CYS A 485 -7.23 9.16 5.22
C CYS A 485 -7.62 10.62 5.51
N THR A 486 -8.43 11.22 4.62
CA THR A 486 -9.01 12.55 4.85
C THR A 486 -9.99 12.57 6.00
N ALA A 487 -10.85 11.56 6.11
CA ALA A 487 -11.80 11.45 7.21
C ALA A 487 -11.11 11.20 8.57
N GLU A 488 -10.15 10.29 8.62
CA GLU A 488 -9.39 9.95 9.83
C GLU A 488 -8.47 11.10 10.24
N GLY A 489 -7.82 11.77 9.28
CA GLY A 489 -7.03 12.99 9.50
C GLY A 489 -7.90 14.14 10.03
N LEU A 490 -9.07 14.38 9.42
CA LEU A 490 -10.03 15.38 9.88
C LEU A 490 -10.53 15.05 11.30
N LYS A 491 -10.94 13.81 11.55
CA LYS A 491 -11.42 13.35 12.86
C LYS A 491 -10.34 13.52 13.93
N ALA A 492 -9.11 13.10 13.67
CA ALA A 492 -7.99 13.29 14.60
C ALA A 492 -7.73 14.78 14.88
N ALA A 493 -7.73 15.63 13.84
CA ALA A 493 -7.52 17.07 14.00
C ALA A 493 -8.65 17.76 14.80
N LEU A 494 -9.91 17.36 14.59
CA LEU A 494 -11.07 17.85 15.34
C LEU A 494 -11.08 17.38 16.80
N LEU A 495 -10.59 16.17 17.08
CA LEU A 495 -10.45 15.68 18.45
C LEU A 495 -9.35 16.45 19.19
N LEU A 496 -8.21 16.68 18.52
CA LEU A 496 -7.11 17.47 19.06
C LEU A 496 -7.50 18.94 19.31
N SER A 497 -8.36 19.52 18.47
CA SER A 497 -8.81 20.91 18.65
C SER A 497 -9.72 21.12 19.87
N LYS A 498 -10.20 20.05 20.52
CA LYS A 498 -10.95 20.12 21.77
C LYS A 498 -10.05 20.25 23.00
N LEU A 499 -8.75 19.98 22.84
CA LEU A 499 -7.77 20.08 23.93
C LEU A 499 -7.36 21.54 24.15
N PRO A 500 -6.97 21.94 25.37
CA PRO A 500 -6.51 23.30 25.64
C PRO A 500 -5.29 23.66 24.79
N THR A 501 -5.36 24.83 24.14
CA THR A 501 -4.32 25.37 23.25
C THR A 501 -2.96 25.47 23.93
N GLU A 502 -2.94 25.78 25.23
CA GLU A 502 -1.72 25.91 26.04
C GLU A 502 -0.97 24.57 26.15
N LEU A 503 -1.67 23.44 26.05
CA LEU A 503 -1.10 22.10 26.19
C LEU A 503 -0.59 21.55 24.85
N VAL A 504 -1.39 21.67 23.78
CA VAL A 504 -1.11 21.00 22.49
C VAL A 504 -0.81 21.96 21.33
N GLY A 505 -0.88 23.27 21.56
CA GLY A 505 -0.72 24.32 20.55
C GLY A 505 -2.00 24.64 19.79
N GLU A 506 -1.96 25.69 18.97
CA GLU A 506 -3.11 26.20 18.23
C GLU A 506 -3.73 25.12 17.31
N PRO A 507 -5.07 25.02 17.26
CA PRO A 507 -5.75 24.16 16.30
C PRO A 507 -5.58 24.67 14.86
N LEU A 508 -6.05 23.87 13.90
CA LEU A 508 -6.19 24.35 12.53
C LEU A 508 -7.21 25.48 12.46
N ASP A 509 -6.97 26.42 11.53
CA ASP A 509 -7.99 27.39 11.14
C ASP A 509 -9.26 26.68 10.65
N ALA A 510 -10.43 27.19 11.02
CA ALA A 510 -11.71 26.57 10.69
C ALA A 510 -11.90 26.33 9.19
N LYS A 511 -11.38 27.22 8.33
CA LYS A 511 -11.44 27.06 6.87
C LYS A 511 -10.73 25.79 6.40
N ARG A 512 -9.65 25.38 7.07
CA ARG A 512 -8.93 24.15 6.73
C ARG A 512 -9.74 22.90 7.06
N PHE A 513 -10.62 22.95 8.08
CA PHE A 513 -11.61 21.88 8.30
C PHE A 513 -12.70 21.88 7.22
N TYR A 514 -13.15 23.07 6.78
CA TYR A 514 -14.16 23.19 5.72
C TYR A 514 -13.65 22.64 4.39
N ASP A 515 -12.39 22.91 4.04
CA ASP A 515 -11.75 22.38 2.85
C ASP A 515 -11.72 20.83 2.88
N ALA A 516 -11.39 20.22 4.03
CA ALA A 516 -11.44 18.76 4.19
C ALA A 516 -12.87 18.18 4.04
N VAL A 517 -13.87 18.86 4.60
CA VAL A 517 -15.29 18.47 4.45
C VAL A 517 -15.73 18.54 2.99
N ASN A 518 -15.26 19.55 2.24
CA ASN A 518 -15.54 19.68 0.81
C ASN A 518 -14.99 18.47 0.03
N VAL A 519 -13.77 18.03 0.33
CA VAL A 519 -13.17 16.83 -0.27
C VAL A 519 -14.03 15.59 0.03
N ILE A 520 -14.36 15.33 1.29
CA ILE A 520 -15.14 14.14 1.69
C ILE A 520 -16.51 14.12 0.99
N ILE A 521 -17.25 15.23 0.99
CA ILE A 521 -18.57 15.29 0.34
C ILE A 521 -18.45 15.08 -1.18
N SER A 522 -17.40 15.64 -1.80
CA SER A 522 -17.18 15.50 -3.26
C SER A 522 -16.84 14.07 -3.71
N LEU A 523 -16.46 13.18 -2.79
CA LEU A 523 -16.14 11.77 -3.04
C LEU A 523 -17.34 10.84 -2.84
N GLN A 524 -18.53 11.36 -2.48
CA GLN A 524 -19.74 10.55 -2.36
C GLN A 524 -20.27 10.14 -3.74
N ASN A 525 -20.37 8.84 -3.98
CA ASN A 525 -20.94 8.29 -5.21
C ASN A 525 -22.48 8.39 -5.20
N PRO A 526 -23.16 8.28 -6.36
CA PRO A 526 -24.61 8.30 -6.43
C PRO A 526 -25.32 7.27 -5.54
N GLY A 527 -24.65 6.13 -5.28
CA GLY A 527 -25.14 5.07 -4.39
C GLY A 527 -24.97 5.36 -2.88
N GLY A 528 -24.42 6.51 -2.50
CA GLY A 528 -24.19 6.92 -1.11
C GLY A 528 -22.82 6.56 -0.54
N GLY A 529 -22.19 5.49 -1.04
CA GLY A 529 -20.87 5.04 -0.62
C GLY A 529 -19.73 5.93 -1.12
N LEU A 530 -18.62 5.92 -0.38
CA LEU A 530 -17.37 6.57 -0.76
C LEU A 530 -16.36 5.52 -1.20
N ALA A 531 -15.69 5.80 -2.32
CA ALA A 531 -14.56 5.02 -2.81
C ALA A 531 -13.24 5.60 -2.30
N THR A 532 -12.09 5.10 -2.74
CA THR A 532 -10.80 5.47 -2.12
C THR A 532 -10.29 6.85 -2.50
N TYR A 533 -9.79 7.02 -3.72
CA TYR A 533 -9.12 8.26 -4.15
C TYR A 533 -10.08 9.19 -4.87
N GLU A 534 -11.05 8.61 -5.57
CA GLU A 534 -11.88 9.31 -6.54
C GLU A 534 -13.30 8.75 -6.57
N LEU A 535 -14.17 9.30 -7.42
CA LEU A 535 -15.47 8.71 -7.70
C LEU A 535 -15.34 7.41 -8.52
N THR A 536 -16.33 6.55 -8.40
CA THR A 536 -16.53 5.41 -9.32
C THR A 536 -16.92 5.95 -10.69
N ARG A 537 -15.93 6.15 -11.57
CA ARG A 537 -16.09 6.80 -12.87
C ARG A 537 -16.54 5.87 -13.99
N SER A 538 -16.58 4.56 -13.74
CA SER A 538 -17.02 3.56 -14.73
C SER A 538 -17.78 2.40 -14.09
N TYR A 539 -18.03 1.35 -14.87
CA TYR A 539 -18.96 0.28 -14.53
C TYR A 539 -18.24 -1.01 -14.13
N ALA A 540 -18.80 -1.73 -13.15
CA ALA A 540 -18.22 -2.96 -12.62
C ALA A 540 -18.01 -4.07 -13.66
N TRP A 541 -18.78 -4.08 -14.77
CA TRP A 541 -18.57 -5.07 -15.84
C TRP A 541 -17.20 -4.95 -16.51
N LEU A 542 -16.50 -3.81 -16.39
CA LEU A 542 -15.14 -3.68 -16.90
C LEU A 542 -14.14 -4.58 -16.19
N GLU A 543 -14.46 -5.09 -14.99
CA GLU A 543 -13.66 -6.11 -14.34
C GLU A 543 -13.57 -7.40 -15.18
N MET A 544 -14.52 -7.66 -16.09
CA MET A 544 -14.45 -8.78 -17.04
C MET A 544 -13.28 -8.66 -18.04
N ILE A 545 -12.71 -7.46 -18.19
CA ILE A 545 -11.54 -7.19 -19.02
C ILE A 545 -10.36 -6.71 -18.16
N ASN A 546 -10.33 -7.12 -16.89
CA ASN A 546 -9.20 -6.84 -16.00
C ASN A 546 -7.90 -7.40 -16.61
N PRO A 547 -6.94 -6.54 -16.98
CA PRO A 547 -5.72 -6.97 -17.64
C PRO A 547 -4.68 -7.58 -16.68
N ALA A 548 -4.95 -7.62 -15.37
CA ALA A 548 -4.09 -8.26 -14.38
C ALA A 548 -4.61 -9.66 -14.04
N GLU A 549 -3.81 -10.69 -14.25
CA GLU A 549 -4.19 -12.07 -13.93
C GLU A 549 -4.23 -12.35 -12.41
N THR A 550 -3.47 -11.57 -11.64
CA THR A 550 -3.12 -11.86 -10.23
C THR A 550 -3.87 -10.99 -9.22
N PHE A 551 -4.60 -9.97 -9.67
CA PHE A 551 -5.33 -9.04 -8.81
C PHE A 551 -6.79 -8.97 -9.26
N GLY A 552 -7.73 -8.93 -8.32
CA GLY A 552 -9.15 -8.73 -8.61
C GLY A 552 -9.64 -7.38 -8.11
N ASP A 553 -10.73 -6.91 -8.70
CA ASP A 553 -11.43 -5.68 -8.32
C ASP A 553 -10.54 -4.42 -8.45
N ILE A 554 -9.74 -4.34 -9.52
CA ILE A 554 -8.76 -3.25 -9.75
C ILE A 554 -9.15 -2.26 -10.85
N VAL A 555 -10.20 -2.51 -11.64
CA VAL A 555 -10.43 -1.70 -12.85
C VAL A 555 -11.08 -0.36 -12.53
N ILE A 556 -11.93 -0.30 -11.51
CA ILE A 556 -12.63 0.92 -11.08
C ILE A 556 -12.45 1.17 -9.58
N ASP A 557 -12.60 2.42 -9.15
CA ASP A 557 -12.58 2.75 -7.72
C ASP A 557 -13.95 2.41 -7.11
N TYR A 558 -14.03 1.27 -6.42
CA TYR A 558 -15.28 0.80 -5.82
C TYR A 558 -15.59 1.55 -4.51
N PRO A 559 -16.86 1.79 -4.17
CA PRO A 559 -17.21 2.27 -2.84
C PRO A 559 -17.06 1.17 -1.78
N TYR A 560 -16.45 1.48 -0.64
CA TYR A 560 -16.14 0.50 0.42
C TYR A 560 -16.82 0.83 1.75
N VAL A 561 -17.07 -0.19 2.59
CA VAL A 561 -17.66 0.00 3.92
C VAL A 561 -16.76 0.84 4.82
N GLU A 562 -15.45 0.61 4.78
CA GLU A 562 -14.45 1.30 5.58
C GLU A 562 -14.31 2.78 5.20
N CYS A 563 -14.19 3.08 3.90
CA CYS A 563 -14.13 4.46 3.39
C CYS A 563 -15.40 5.24 3.73
N THR A 564 -16.56 4.61 3.56
CA THR A 564 -17.87 5.21 3.83
C THR A 564 -18.06 5.45 5.34
N SER A 565 -17.71 4.48 6.17
CA SER A 565 -17.82 4.58 7.63
C SER A 565 -16.89 5.65 8.21
N ALA A 566 -15.64 5.72 7.76
CA ALA A 566 -14.70 6.75 8.19
C ALA A 566 -15.27 8.16 7.90
N ALA A 567 -15.82 8.37 6.70
CA ALA A 567 -16.46 9.62 6.32
C ALA A 567 -17.65 9.99 7.22
N ILE A 568 -18.55 9.04 7.51
CA ILE A 568 -19.67 9.26 8.44
C ILE A 568 -19.16 9.73 9.81
N GLN A 569 -18.17 9.04 10.37
CA GLN A 569 -17.61 9.36 11.70
C GLN A 569 -17.00 10.77 11.74
N ALA A 570 -16.22 11.13 10.71
CA ALA A 570 -15.57 12.43 10.61
C ALA A 570 -16.60 13.55 10.44
N LEU A 571 -17.55 13.39 9.50
CA LEU A 571 -18.62 14.36 9.24
C LEU A 571 -19.54 14.54 10.45
N THR A 572 -19.82 13.48 11.20
CA THR A 572 -20.61 13.55 12.44
C THR A 572 -19.88 14.37 13.50
N THR A 573 -18.59 14.13 13.69
CA THR A 573 -17.75 14.91 14.63
C THR A 573 -17.66 16.37 14.20
N PHE A 574 -17.48 16.62 12.90
CA PHE A 574 -17.43 17.97 12.34
C PHE A 574 -18.75 18.71 12.58
N LYS A 575 -19.90 18.08 12.30
CA LYS A 575 -21.23 18.68 12.48
C LYS A 575 -21.48 19.12 13.92
N GLN A 576 -20.97 18.36 14.90
CA GLN A 576 -21.10 18.71 16.32
C GLN A 576 -20.33 19.99 16.69
N LEU A 577 -19.14 20.18 16.11
CA LEU A 577 -18.27 21.33 16.41
C LEU A 577 -18.58 22.55 15.54
N TYR A 578 -19.02 22.34 14.30
CA TYR A 578 -19.29 23.39 13.30
C TYR A 578 -20.71 23.27 12.72
N PRO A 579 -21.76 23.38 13.55
CA PRO A 579 -23.14 23.09 13.13
C PRO A 579 -23.70 24.04 12.07
N GLY A 580 -23.03 25.17 11.79
CA GLY A 580 -23.48 26.16 10.79
C GLY A 580 -22.93 25.96 9.38
N HIS A 581 -21.91 25.12 9.17
CA HIS A 581 -21.26 24.97 7.86
C HIS A 581 -21.84 23.77 7.08
N ARG A 582 -22.48 24.04 5.94
CA ARG A 582 -23.05 23.03 5.01
C ARG A 582 -23.89 21.94 5.70
N ARG A 583 -24.62 22.31 6.76
CA ARG A 583 -25.31 21.36 7.66
C ARG A 583 -26.19 20.37 6.91
N GLU A 584 -27.05 20.86 6.03
CA GLU A 584 -28.00 20.02 5.28
C GLU A 584 -27.26 19.03 4.37
N GLU A 585 -26.22 19.47 3.67
CA GLU A 585 -25.42 18.62 2.78
C GLU A 585 -24.63 17.56 3.57
N VAL A 586 -24.09 17.93 4.73
CA VAL A 586 -23.42 17.01 5.65
C VAL A 586 -24.40 15.94 6.17
N GLU A 587 -25.60 16.35 6.60
CA GLU A 587 -26.63 15.42 7.09
C GLU A 587 -27.13 14.48 6.00
N GLN A 588 -27.36 14.99 4.80
CA GLN A 588 -27.72 14.17 3.63
C GLN A 588 -26.62 13.20 3.24
N CYS A 589 -25.35 13.63 3.29
CA CYS A 589 -24.21 12.78 3.01
C CYS A 589 -24.14 11.61 4.01
N ILE A 590 -24.26 11.89 5.31
CA ILE A 590 -24.27 10.88 6.38
C ILE A 590 -25.40 9.85 6.17
N GLU A 591 -26.62 10.30 5.91
CA GLU A 591 -27.77 9.38 5.77
C GLU A 591 -27.62 8.48 4.53
N LYS A 592 -27.22 9.04 3.38
CA LYS A 592 -26.96 8.23 2.16
C LYS A 592 -25.84 7.21 2.37
N ALA A 593 -24.79 7.61 3.07
CA ALA A 593 -23.67 6.75 3.41
C ALA A 593 -24.08 5.62 4.36
N ALA A 594 -24.93 5.88 5.35
CA ALA A 594 -25.48 4.87 6.25
C ALA A 594 -26.34 3.84 5.49
N LEU A 595 -27.23 4.31 4.61
CA LEU A 595 -28.04 3.45 3.75
C LEU A 595 -27.19 2.58 2.82
N PHE A 596 -26.06 3.10 2.32
CA PHE A 596 -25.10 2.30 1.56
C PHE A 596 -24.53 1.16 2.40
N ILE A 597 -24.05 1.45 3.63
CA ILE A 597 -23.49 0.42 4.53
C ILE A 597 -24.53 -0.66 4.83
N GLU A 598 -25.77 -0.30 5.14
CA GLU A 598 -26.86 -1.26 5.37
C GLU A 598 -27.14 -2.11 4.12
N LYS A 599 -27.08 -1.52 2.92
CA LYS A 599 -27.37 -2.20 1.65
C LYS A 599 -26.30 -3.24 1.27
N ILE A 600 -25.03 -2.98 1.56
CA ILE A 600 -23.92 -3.88 1.17
C ILE A 600 -23.59 -4.95 2.21
N GLN A 601 -24.34 -5.02 3.32
CA GLN A 601 -24.15 -6.07 4.31
C GLN A 601 -24.50 -7.44 3.71
N GLU A 602 -23.68 -8.44 3.99
CA GLU A 602 -23.94 -9.81 3.59
C GLU A 602 -25.11 -10.42 4.39
N THR A 603 -25.71 -11.47 3.82
CA THR A 603 -26.89 -12.11 4.43
C THR A 603 -26.61 -12.70 5.82
N ASP A 604 -25.37 -13.11 6.07
CA ASP A 604 -24.89 -13.63 7.35
C ASP A 604 -24.56 -12.55 8.40
N GLY A 605 -24.71 -11.27 8.03
CA GLY A 605 -24.44 -10.13 8.91
C GLY A 605 -23.04 -9.54 8.78
N SER A 606 -22.16 -10.17 8.01
CA SER A 606 -20.79 -9.67 7.83
C SER A 606 -20.70 -8.53 6.81
N TRP A 607 -19.59 -7.79 6.87
CA TRP A 607 -19.12 -6.98 5.76
C TRP A 607 -17.72 -7.45 5.38
N TYR A 608 -17.45 -7.56 4.08
CA TYR A 608 -16.13 -7.89 3.57
C TYR A 608 -15.19 -6.68 3.71
N GLY A 609 -14.07 -6.87 4.41
CA GLY A 609 -13.01 -5.87 4.50
C GLY A 609 -12.06 -5.95 3.31
N SER A 610 -11.84 -4.81 2.64
CA SER A 610 -11.01 -4.73 1.42
C SER A 610 -9.61 -4.19 1.71
N TRP A 611 -9.45 -3.33 2.73
CA TRP A 611 -8.17 -2.71 3.11
C TRP A 611 -7.57 -3.27 4.41
N GLY A 612 -8.18 -4.32 4.98
CA GLY A 612 -7.69 -5.06 6.15
C GLY A 612 -8.24 -6.48 6.17
N VAL A 613 -7.57 -7.41 6.83
CA VAL A 613 -7.91 -8.85 6.82
C VAL A 613 -8.87 -9.22 7.96
N CYS A 614 -10.14 -9.57 7.73
CA CYS A 614 -10.99 -9.32 6.57
C CYS A 614 -12.37 -8.94 7.10
N PHE A 615 -13.10 -9.90 7.65
CA PHE A 615 -14.46 -9.66 8.12
C PHE A 615 -14.50 -8.92 9.44
N THR A 616 -13.61 -9.21 10.41
CA THR A 616 -13.52 -8.43 11.66
C THR A 616 -13.24 -6.96 11.39
N TYR A 617 -12.44 -6.66 10.37
CA TYR A 617 -12.17 -5.30 9.91
C TYR A 617 -13.42 -4.64 9.30
N GLY A 618 -14.06 -5.30 8.31
CA GLY A 618 -15.27 -4.79 7.68
C GLY A 618 -16.42 -4.59 8.67
N LEU A 619 -16.62 -5.54 9.59
CA LEU A 619 -17.60 -5.47 10.68
C LEU A 619 -17.34 -4.31 11.64
N TRP A 620 -16.07 -4.08 12.00
CA TRP A 620 -15.70 -2.94 12.84
C TRP A 620 -16.10 -1.61 12.20
N PHE A 621 -15.77 -1.41 10.92
CA PHE A 621 -16.19 -0.21 10.21
C PHE A 621 -17.69 -0.13 10.00
N GLY A 622 -18.35 -1.22 9.58
CA GLY A 622 -19.80 -1.26 9.37
C GLY A 622 -20.57 -0.84 10.62
N VAL A 623 -20.25 -1.45 11.76
CA VAL A 623 -20.89 -1.11 13.05
C VAL A 623 -20.58 0.32 13.47
N LYS A 624 -19.31 0.76 13.41
CA LYS A 624 -18.95 2.13 13.79
C LYS A 624 -19.65 3.19 12.92
N GLY A 625 -19.74 2.95 11.63
CA GLY A 625 -20.36 3.87 10.68
C GLY A 625 -21.86 4.04 10.95
N LEU A 626 -22.57 2.92 11.14
CA LEU A 626 -23.99 2.94 11.45
C LEU A 626 -24.28 3.59 12.81
N VAL A 627 -23.49 3.30 13.84
CA VAL A 627 -23.65 3.94 15.15
C VAL A 627 -23.37 5.44 15.08
N ALA A 628 -22.33 5.87 14.35
CA ALA A 628 -22.06 7.28 14.12
C ALA A 628 -23.18 8.00 13.35
N ALA A 629 -23.88 7.29 12.44
CA ALA A 629 -25.07 7.79 11.76
C ALA A 629 -26.35 7.80 12.64
N GLY A 630 -26.25 7.41 13.92
CA GLY A 630 -27.37 7.41 14.87
C GLY A 630 -28.19 6.13 14.91
N ARG A 631 -27.74 5.05 14.26
CA ARG A 631 -28.32 3.71 14.44
C ARG A 631 -27.87 3.11 15.78
N ASN A 632 -28.61 2.15 16.32
CA ASN A 632 -28.21 1.42 17.53
C ASN A 632 -28.66 -0.04 17.47
N TYR A 633 -28.18 -0.85 18.42
CA TYR A 633 -28.46 -2.29 18.46
C TYR A 633 -29.96 -2.62 18.50
N ASP A 634 -30.77 -1.84 19.22
CA ASP A 634 -32.21 -2.10 19.37
C ASP A 634 -32.99 -1.77 18.09
N THR A 635 -32.56 -0.76 17.34
CA THR A 635 -33.29 -0.24 16.17
C THR A 635 -32.75 -0.71 14.82
N CYS A 636 -31.52 -1.21 14.75
CA CYS A 636 -30.86 -1.57 13.49
C CYS A 636 -30.57 -3.08 13.42
N PRO A 637 -31.31 -3.85 12.59
CA PRO A 637 -31.07 -5.28 12.39
C PRO A 637 -29.66 -5.59 11.89
N ALA A 638 -29.06 -4.70 11.09
CA ALA A 638 -27.71 -4.88 10.57
C ALA A 638 -26.66 -4.97 11.68
N ILE A 639 -26.76 -4.09 12.69
CA ILE A 639 -25.87 -4.12 13.86
C ILE A 639 -26.03 -5.42 14.64
N ARG A 640 -27.26 -5.90 14.85
CA ARG A 640 -27.49 -7.16 15.58
C ARG A 640 -26.85 -8.35 14.89
N LYS A 641 -27.09 -8.52 13.59
CA LYS A 641 -26.49 -9.61 12.80
C LYS A 641 -24.97 -9.54 12.79
N ALA A 642 -24.41 -8.34 12.75
CA ALA A 642 -22.96 -8.13 12.83
C ALA A 642 -22.38 -8.61 14.16
N CYS A 643 -23.04 -8.29 15.29
CA CYS A 643 -22.66 -8.79 16.60
C CYS A 643 -22.79 -10.32 16.68
N ASP A 644 -23.88 -10.90 16.19
CA ASP A 644 -24.10 -12.34 16.17
C ASP A 644 -23.01 -13.06 15.37
N PHE A 645 -22.65 -12.51 14.20
CA PHE A 645 -21.55 -13.02 13.39
C PHE A 645 -20.24 -13.01 14.19
N LEU A 646 -19.85 -11.88 14.80
CA LEU A 646 -18.62 -11.79 15.57
C LEU A 646 -18.60 -12.78 16.73
N LEU A 647 -19.66 -12.84 17.54
CA LEU A 647 -19.75 -13.76 18.68
C LEU A 647 -19.65 -15.22 18.23
N SER A 648 -20.20 -15.57 17.06
CA SER A 648 -20.07 -16.93 16.49
C SER A 648 -18.64 -17.32 16.11
N LYS A 649 -17.72 -16.35 15.99
CA LYS A 649 -16.31 -16.55 15.63
C LYS A 649 -15.34 -16.38 16.81
N GLN A 650 -15.84 -16.09 18.02
CA GLN A 650 -14.98 -15.98 19.20
C GLN A 650 -14.30 -17.32 19.48
N LEU A 651 -12.98 -17.29 19.66
CA LEU A 651 -12.18 -18.48 19.96
C LEU A 651 -12.23 -18.79 21.47
N PRO A 652 -11.93 -20.03 21.90
CA PRO A 652 -11.86 -20.38 23.32
C PRO A 652 -10.87 -19.54 24.15
N SER A 653 -9.91 -18.88 23.50
CA SER A 653 -8.98 -17.94 24.14
C SER A 653 -9.61 -16.57 24.44
N GLY A 654 -10.87 -16.35 24.07
CA GLY A 654 -11.59 -15.09 24.16
C GLY A 654 -11.35 -14.13 22.99
N GLY A 655 -10.36 -14.42 22.12
CA GLY A 655 -10.00 -13.58 20.98
C GLY A 655 -10.56 -14.02 19.62
N TRP A 656 -10.19 -13.30 18.57
CA TRP A 656 -10.48 -13.59 17.17
C TRP A 656 -9.18 -13.67 16.37
N GLY A 657 -9.13 -14.44 15.29
CA GLY A 657 -7.93 -14.55 14.45
C GLY A 657 -8.23 -15.00 13.03
N GLU A 658 -7.99 -14.12 12.06
CA GLU A 658 -8.25 -14.37 10.64
C GLU A 658 -6.97 -14.55 9.85
N SER A 659 -7.01 -15.51 8.92
CA SER A 659 -5.97 -15.73 7.91
C SER A 659 -6.16 -14.78 6.72
N TYR A 660 -5.07 -14.43 6.01
CA TYR A 660 -5.16 -13.70 4.73
C TYR A 660 -6.01 -14.45 3.69
N LEU A 661 -6.14 -15.77 3.84
CA LEU A 661 -7.02 -16.61 3.03
C LEU A 661 -8.50 -16.18 3.12
N SER A 662 -8.89 -15.48 4.19
CA SER A 662 -10.23 -14.87 4.27
C SER A 662 -10.49 -13.91 3.12
N CYS A 663 -9.48 -13.12 2.72
CA CYS A 663 -9.58 -12.19 1.60
C CYS A 663 -9.60 -12.96 0.27
N GLN A 664 -8.68 -13.89 0.09
CA GLN A 664 -8.54 -14.65 -1.15
C GLN A 664 -9.82 -15.46 -1.48
N ASN A 665 -10.34 -16.17 -0.48
CA ASN A 665 -11.49 -17.05 -0.64
C ASN A 665 -12.84 -16.35 -0.39
N LYS A 666 -12.82 -15.08 0.03
CA LYS A 666 -14.00 -14.29 0.41
C LYS A 666 -14.90 -15.00 1.44
N VAL A 667 -14.29 -15.72 2.39
CA VAL A 667 -14.97 -16.43 3.50
C VAL A 667 -14.13 -16.42 4.77
N TYR A 668 -14.75 -16.29 5.94
CA TYR A 668 -14.03 -16.24 7.22
C TYR A 668 -13.19 -17.50 7.44
N SER A 669 -11.87 -17.35 7.48
CA SER A 669 -10.90 -18.43 7.66
C SER A 669 -10.04 -18.17 8.89
N ASN A 670 -10.08 -19.08 9.88
CA ASN A 670 -9.25 -18.98 11.07
C ASN A 670 -7.76 -19.06 10.71
N LEU A 671 -6.92 -18.41 11.52
CA LEU A 671 -5.49 -18.70 11.52
C LEU A 671 -5.21 -20.17 11.88
N PRO A 672 -4.12 -20.76 11.35
CA PRO A 672 -3.73 -22.13 11.67
C PRO A 672 -3.69 -22.38 13.19
N GLY A 673 -4.26 -23.51 13.63
CA GLY A 673 -4.36 -23.87 15.04
C GLY A 673 -5.42 -23.10 15.83
N ASN A 674 -6.33 -22.37 15.17
CA ASN A 674 -7.35 -21.55 15.83
C ASN A 674 -6.74 -20.55 16.82
N ARG A 675 -5.60 -19.97 16.45
CA ARG A 675 -4.90 -18.96 17.25
C ARG A 675 -5.59 -17.61 17.14
N SER A 676 -5.71 -16.88 18.24
CA SER A 676 -6.15 -15.49 18.22
C SER A 676 -5.06 -14.57 17.67
N HIS A 677 -5.49 -13.42 17.16
CA HIS A 677 -4.65 -12.36 16.64
C HIS A 677 -5.07 -11.04 17.28
N VAL A 678 -4.09 -10.27 17.77
CA VAL A 678 -4.34 -9.06 18.57
C VAL A 678 -5.16 -8.05 17.77
N VAL A 679 -4.86 -7.84 16.49
CA VAL A 679 -5.56 -6.85 15.67
C VAL A 679 -7.01 -7.26 15.39
N ASN A 680 -7.25 -8.52 15.00
CA ASN A 680 -8.62 -9.01 14.76
C ASN A 680 -9.46 -9.00 16.04
N THR A 681 -8.84 -9.35 17.17
CA THR A 681 -9.47 -9.27 18.49
C THR A 681 -9.85 -7.83 18.83
N SER A 682 -8.95 -6.87 18.61
CA SER A 682 -9.25 -5.45 18.81
C SER A 682 -10.41 -4.96 17.96
N TRP A 683 -10.47 -5.31 16.67
CA TRP A 683 -11.57 -4.91 15.80
C TRP A 683 -12.91 -5.50 16.23
N ALA A 684 -12.95 -6.79 16.57
CA ALA A 684 -14.15 -7.45 17.07
C ALA A 684 -14.65 -6.80 18.37
N ILE A 685 -13.75 -6.56 19.33
CA ILE A 685 -14.07 -5.92 20.61
C ILE A 685 -14.56 -4.48 20.37
N LEU A 686 -13.88 -3.70 19.53
CA LEU A 686 -14.31 -2.33 19.21
C LEU A 686 -15.70 -2.29 18.58
N ALA A 687 -16.03 -3.24 17.72
CA ALA A 687 -17.36 -3.37 17.12
C ALA A 687 -18.41 -3.68 18.21
N LEU A 688 -18.18 -4.69 19.04
CA LEU A 688 -19.11 -5.11 20.10
C LEU A 688 -19.33 -4.00 21.15
N ILE A 689 -18.26 -3.31 21.58
CA ILE A 689 -18.36 -2.16 22.49
C ILE A 689 -19.18 -1.04 21.85
N THR A 690 -18.91 -0.72 20.58
CA THR A 690 -19.63 0.35 19.89
C THR A 690 -21.12 0.02 19.72
N ALA A 691 -21.47 -1.26 19.56
CA ALA A 691 -22.85 -1.74 19.51
C ALA A 691 -23.53 -1.84 20.89
N GLY A 692 -22.82 -1.57 22.00
CA GLY A 692 -23.35 -1.71 23.36
C GLY A 692 -23.48 -3.17 23.84
N GLN A 693 -22.76 -4.11 23.21
CA GLN A 693 -22.85 -5.56 23.49
C GLN A 693 -21.68 -6.07 24.35
N VAL A 694 -21.28 -5.30 25.36
CA VAL A 694 -20.12 -5.60 26.21
C VAL A 694 -20.37 -6.82 27.13
N LEU A 695 -21.63 -7.10 27.48
CA LEU A 695 -22.01 -8.17 28.42
C LEU A 695 -21.85 -9.60 27.87
N TYR A 696 -21.58 -9.75 26.57
CA TYR A 696 -21.45 -11.06 25.90
C TYR A 696 -20.01 -11.43 25.54
N ILE A 697 -19.03 -10.64 25.98
CA ILE A 697 -17.61 -10.97 25.83
C ILE A 697 -17.28 -11.99 26.92
N ALA A 698 -17.25 -13.28 26.53
CA ALA A 698 -16.91 -14.40 27.40
C ALA A 698 -15.39 -14.56 27.58
#